data_AF-A0A1S9UIP1-F1
#
_entry.id   AF-A0A1S9UIP1-F1
#
_cell.length_a   1.000
_cell.length_b   1.000
_cell.length_c   1.000
_cell.angle_alpha   90.00
_cell.angle_beta   90.00
_cell.angle_gamma   90.00
#
_symmetry.space_group_name_H-M   'P 1'
#
loop_
_entity.id
_entity.type
_entity.pdbx_description
1 polymer ?
#
loop_
_entity_poly.entity_id
_entity_poly.type
_entity_poly.pdbx_seq_one_letter_code
_entity_poly.pdbx_strand_id
1 'polypeptide(L)'
;MKIAKMATTGIIVLGSLTFPSSSLAEVGNEATNKVEMVQRVKAETVKTEVVTQTDLLQLQDYLKQQEKLYTDEDKLKEQANTVENKELENKLADLHNQQEKLQKEIQTFKESIHYPKETVEVDKKEENKVETEQDVEKEYLKKREDNKKEVKLVQDKLQELKVKQEAELKAKQETELKAKQEAEMKAKEEADLKAKQEVEEKAKKDAELKAKQESELKAKQESELKTKEESELKVKEEEAKAKEELDLKVKQEAELKAKEETDLKAKQEAELKATKEEVKPSQANGKKLYMSKKFYFYNDASLSSGISSECDPQYVNVIEERADGWVKIQTWLGQKWVLPNGKKLYMSKKFYFYNDASLSSGISSECDPQYVNVIEERADGWVKIQTWLGQKWVLPNGKKLYMSKKFYFYNDASLSSGISSECDPQYVNVIEERVDGWVKIQTWLGQKWVLPNGKKLYMSKKFYFYNDASLSSGISNECDPQYVNVIEERVDGWVKIQTWLGQKWVNTKVEETESVNLSRVFFAYDSPNFSSNVAGKFAPQTVTVVGRQAGGWIQIRTNLGLKWVNQSYLTNDSVMLDVPSYYQYPQLYNGCEVVSLQMLVEYHTGRSFNMVNFAHQMPKDTTPMVKQGGRYKTWGDPDVGFVGDVTGNRPGFSINPAPLKHLLDQYAQGTNLTGHSFSVLENYVRNGKPVVAWVTEGLTTPNSPVTWQTPQGKTIYARFNTHAVTITGVDGNNVYYNDPVTGKKNARAEKSWFENIYNQMGKKALSID
;
A
#
# COMPACT_ATOMS: atom_id res chain seq x y z
N MET A 1 -67.17 18.13 -48.11
CA MET A 1 -66.71 18.13 -49.52
C MET A 1 -65.65 17.05 -49.65
N LYS A 2 -66.03 15.86 -50.14
CA LYS A 2 -65.53 15.18 -51.36
C LYS A 2 -64.00 14.88 -51.34
N ILE A 3 -63.43 13.70 -51.59
CA ILE A 3 -63.77 12.35 -52.13
C ILE A 3 -62.47 11.53 -51.87
N ALA A 4 -62.43 10.45 -51.09
CA ALA A 4 -62.49 9.02 -51.44
C ALA A 4 -61.59 8.52 -52.62
N LYS A 5 -60.67 7.56 -52.35
CA LYS A 5 -60.47 6.24 -53.02
C LYS A 5 -59.11 5.62 -52.61
N MET A 6 -59.12 4.52 -51.82
CA MET A 6 -59.02 3.09 -52.22
C MET A 6 -57.59 2.68 -52.65
N ALA A 7 -56.85 1.89 -51.85
CA ALA A 7 -56.83 0.39 -51.80
C ALA A 7 -56.19 -0.20 -53.08
N THR A 8 -55.25 -1.15 -53.12
CA THR A 8 -54.88 -2.31 -52.28
C THR A 8 -53.53 -2.82 -52.85
N THR A 9 -52.55 -3.31 -52.06
CA THR A 9 -52.04 -4.72 -51.99
C THR A 9 -50.51 -4.56 -51.91
N GLY A 10 -49.68 -5.12 -51.01
CA GLY A 10 -49.73 -6.24 -50.09
C GLY A 10 -48.31 -6.86 -50.12
N ILE A 11 -47.67 -7.05 -48.95
CA ILE A 11 -46.70 -8.12 -48.58
C ILE A 11 -45.76 -7.63 -47.47
N ILE A 12 -45.71 -8.48 -46.45
CA ILE A 12 -45.00 -8.42 -45.16
C ILE A 12 -43.49 -8.47 -45.36
N VAL A 13 -42.73 -7.54 -44.76
CA VAL A 13 -41.38 -7.78 -44.17
C VAL A 13 -41.14 -6.72 -43.08
N LEU A 14 -40.68 -7.17 -41.90
CA LEU A 14 -40.20 -6.33 -40.79
C LEU A 14 -39.14 -5.32 -41.27
N GLY A 15 -39.48 -4.02 -41.25
CA GLY A 15 -38.55 -2.92 -41.46
C GLY A 15 -38.18 -2.26 -40.15
N SER A 16 -37.03 -2.63 -39.60
CA SER A 16 -36.29 -1.87 -38.59
C SER A 16 -35.95 -0.48 -39.15
N LEU A 17 -36.29 0.56 -38.40
CA LEU A 17 -35.87 1.94 -38.67
C LEU A 17 -34.34 2.01 -38.60
N THR A 18 -33.74 2.26 -39.77
CA THR A 18 -32.32 2.54 -39.99
C THR A 18 -32.02 4.00 -39.66
N PHE A 19 -31.20 4.23 -38.64
CA PHE A 19 -30.41 5.46 -38.53
C PHE A 19 -29.04 5.20 -39.17
N PRO A 20 -28.43 6.18 -39.86
CA PRO A 20 -27.12 6.02 -40.47
C PRO A 20 -26.06 5.85 -39.37
N SER A 21 -25.49 4.65 -39.29
CA SER A 21 -24.35 4.32 -38.45
C SER A 21 -23.06 4.84 -39.11
N SER A 22 -22.64 6.05 -38.76
CA SER A 22 -21.29 6.53 -39.05
C SER A 22 -20.85 7.54 -37.99
N SER A 23 -20.56 7.05 -36.78
CA SER A 23 -19.73 7.79 -35.81
C SER A 23 -19.11 6.94 -34.68
N LEU A 24 -19.18 5.60 -34.74
CA LEU A 24 -18.46 4.73 -33.80
C LEU A 24 -17.43 3.79 -34.47
N ALA A 25 -17.42 3.69 -35.81
CA ALA A 25 -16.40 2.94 -36.54
C ALA A 25 -15.14 3.79 -36.86
N GLU A 26 -15.23 5.12 -36.83
CA GLU A 26 -14.10 6.02 -37.11
C GLU A 26 -13.23 6.32 -35.87
N VAL A 27 -13.78 6.23 -34.65
CA VAL A 27 -12.98 6.36 -33.41
C VAL A 27 -12.34 5.02 -33.01
N GLY A 28 -12.92 3.89 -33.45
CA GLY A 28 -12.36 2.55 -33.25
C GLY A 28 -11.22 2.20 -34.22
N ASN A 29 -11.24 2.70 -35.46
CA ASN A 29 -10.19 2.39 -36.44
C ASN A 29 -8.93 3.26 -36.31
N GLU A 30 -8.98 4.40 -35.62
CA GLU A 30 -7.80 5.26 -35.42
C GLU A 30 -6.94 4.82 -34.23
N ALA A 31 -7.53 4.14 -33.25
CA ALA A 31 -6.81 3.50 -32.14
C ALA A 31 -6.16 2.18 -32.56
N THR A 32 -6.86 1.36 -33.36
CA THR A 32 -6.32 0.07 -33.83
C THR A 32 -5.25 0.24 -34.91
N ASN A 33 -5.36 1.26 -35.79
CA ASN A 33 -4.29 1.59 -36.75
C ASN A 33 -3.04 2.20 -36.11
N LYS A 34 -3.16 2.88 -34.95
CA LYS A 34 -1.98 3.35 -34.18
C LYS A 34 -1.30 2.21 -33.43
N VAL A 35 -2.03 1.21 -32.95
CA VAL A 35 -1.44 0.02 -32.30
C VAL A 35 -0.83 -0.93 -33.34
N GLU A 36 -1.45 -1.09 -34.53
CA GLU A 36 -0.86 -1.86 -35.64
C GLU A 36 0.30 -1.12 -36.34
N MET A 37 0.33 0.21 -36.41
CA MET A 37 1.54 0.94 -36.84
C MET A 37 2.68 0.85 -35.82
N VAL A 38 2.39 0.83 -34.52
CA VAL A 38 3.44 0.65 -33.48
C VAL A 38 3.94 -0.82 -33.44
N GLN A 39 3.09 -1.79 -33.78
CA GLN A 39 3.51 -3.18 -33.93
C GLN A 39 4.16 -3.49 -35.30
N ARG A 40 3.80 -2.78 -36.38
CA ARG A 40 4.53 -2.86 -37.67
C ARG A 40 5.85 -2.09 -37.66
N VAL A 41 5.98 -1.00 -36.93
CA VAL A 41 7.30 -0.34 -36.71
C VAL A 41 8.23 -1.19 -35.84
N LYS A 42 7.69 -2.13 -35.04
CA LYS A 42 8.47 -3.15 -34.32
C LYS A 42 8.72 -4.45 -35.11
N ALA A 43 8.00 -4.69 -36.22
CA ALA A 43 8.08 -5.92 -37.00
C ALA A 43 8.64 -5.73 -38.43
N GLU A 44 8.80 -4.49 -38.90
CA GLU A 44 9.49 -4.14 -40.16
C GLU A 44 10.88 -3.52 -39.93
N THR A 45 11.52 -3.80 -38.79
CA THR A 45 13.00 -3.79 -38.69
C THR A 45 13.50 -5.21 -38.95
N VAL A 46 13.31 -5.66 -40.17
CA VAL A 46 13.98 -6.85 -40.70
C VAL A 46 15.47 -6.54 -40.80
N LYS A 47 16.25 -7.19 -39.93
CA LYS A 47 17.67 -7.54 -40.11
C LYS A 47 18.60 -6.42 -40.60
N THR A 48 19.00 -5.56 -39.67
CA THR A 48 20.33 -4.95 -39.70
C THR A 48 20.96 -5.15 -38.33
N GLU A 49 22.11 -5.81 -38.28
CA GLU A 49 22.92 -6.00 -37.08
C GLU A 49 23.31 -4.63 -36.51
N VAL A 50 22.71 -4.22 -35.39
CA VAL A 50 23.05 -2.96 -34.72
C VAL A 50 23.85 -3.29 -33.46
N VAL A 51 25.13 -2.90 -33.46
CA VAL A 51 26.01 -2.95 -32.28
C VAL A 51 25.32 -2.30 -31.09
N THR A 52 25.18 -3.00 -29.96
CA THR A 52 24.47 -2.49 -28.79
C THR A 52 25.37 -1.63 -27.88
N GLN A 53 24.77 -0.86 -26.96
CA GLN A 53 25.53 -0.10 -25.96
C GLN A 53 26.38 -1.00 -25.06
N THR A 54 25.89 -2.20 -24.74
CA THR A 54 26.62 -3.21 -23.96
C THR A 54 27.83 -3.71 -24.73
N ASP A 55 27.69 -3.95 -26.03
CA ASP A 55 28.79 -4.39 -26.91
C ASP A 55 29.89 -3.32 -27.00
N LEU A 56 29.50 -2.04 -27.11
CA LEU A 56 30.45 -0.92 -27.13
C LEU A 56 31.18 -0.73 -25.80
N LEU A 57 30.51 -0.94 -24.66
CA LEU A 57 31.15 -0.90 -23.34
C LEU A 57 32.17 -2.03 -23.17
N GLN A 58 31.80 -3.24 -23.59
CA GLN A 58 32.71 -4.39 -23.54
C GLN A 58 33.92 -4.19 -24.48
N LEU A 59 33.71 -3.62 -25.67
CA LEU A 59 34.81 -3.24 -26.56
C LEU A 59 35.70 -2.16 -25.94
N GLN A 60 35.13 -1.17 -25.27
CA GLN A 60 35.88 -0.12 -24.56
C GLN A 60 36.79 -0.72 -23.46
N ASP A 61 36.30 -1.72 -22.73
CA ASP A 61 37.08 -2.39 -21.69
C ASP A 61 38.27 -3.18 -22.26
N TYR A 62 38.08 -3.88 -23.38
CA TYR A 62 39.19 -4.56 -24.05
C TYR A 62 40.26 -3.56 -24.56
N LEU A 63 39.84 -2.44 -25.17
CA LEU A 63 40.78 -1.43 -25.68
C LEU A 63 41.57 -0.74 -24.55
N LYS A 64 40.93 -0.53 -23.38
CA LYS A 64 41.61 -0.03 -22.16
C LYS A 64 42.63 -1.03 -21.60
N GLN A 65 42.30 -2.32 -21.60
CA GLN A 65 43.26 -3.35 -21.21
C GLN A 65 44.47 -3.36 -22.15
N GLN A 66 44.25 -3.16 -23.45
CA GLN A 66 45.32 -3.07 -24.44
C GLN A 66 46.18 -1.82 -24.23
N GLU A 67 45.58 -0.67 -23.92
CA GLU A 67 46.33 0.56 -23.61
C GLU A 67 47.19 0.43 -22.33
N LYS A 68 46.69 -0.31 -21.34
CA LYS A 68 47.45 -0.62 -20.13
C LYS A 68 48.68 -1.48 -20.47
N LEU A 69 48.55 -2.50 -21.32
CA LEU A 69 49.68 -3.31 -21.76
C LEU A 69 50.72 -2.48 -22.52
N TYR A 70 50.31 -1.55 -23.40
CA TYR A 70 51.25 -0.61 -24.05
C TYR A 70 52.00 0.25 -23.03
N THR A 71 51.31 0.72 -22.00
CA THR A 71 51.92 1.55 -20.94
C THR A 71 52.91 0.76 -20.09
N ASP A 72 52.61 -0.50 -19.80
CA ASP A 72 53.48 -1.38 -19.02
C ASP A 72 54.72 -1.81 -19.84
N GLU A 73 54.58 -1.99 -21.17
CA GLU A 73 55.71 -2.21 -22.08
C GLU A 73 56.65 -1.01 -22.15
N ASP A 74 56.12 0.21 -22.28
CA ASP A 74 56.94 1.43 -22.30
C ASP A 74 57.79 1.57 -21.03
N LYS A 75 57.18 1.30 -19.86
CA LYS A 75 57.89 1.33 -18.57
C LYS A 75 58.99 0.29 -18.48
N LEU A 76 58.74 -0.91 -19.01
CA LEU A 76 59.73 -1.99 -19.04
C LEU A 76 60.88 -1.67 -20.02
N LYS A 77 60.59 -1.08 -21.19
CA LYS A 77 61.60 -0.60 -22.14
C LYS A 77 62.45 0.53 -21.53
N GLU A 78 61.82 1.46 -20.79
CA GLU A 78 62.53 2.53 -20.07
C GLU A 78 63.46 1.97 -18.98
N GLN A 79 63.03 0.93 -18.26
CA GLN A 79 63.86 0.24 -17.27
C GLN A 79 65.01 -0.56 -17.91
N ALA A 80 64.74 -1.26 -19.03
CA ALA A 80 65.74 -2.05 -19.75
C ALA A 80 66.91 -1.21 -20.30
N ASN A 81 66.66 0.07 -20.64
CA ASN A 81 67.71 1.01 -21.06
C ASN A 81 68.72 1.38 -19.96
N THR A 82 68.51 0.98 -18.70
CA THR A 82 69.39 1.32 -17.57
C THR A 82 70.18 0.15 -16.99
N VAL A 83 69.77 -1.11 -17.24
CA VAL A 83 70.43 -2.33 -16.73
C VAL A 83 70.20 -3.49 -17.70
N GLU A 84 71.25 -4.11 -18.23
CA GLU A 84 71.13 -5.40 -18.96
C GLU A 84 70.71 -6.50 -17.97
N ASN A 85 69.44 -6.90 -18.01
CA ASN A 85 68.88 -7.92 -17.13
C ASN A 85 68.00 -8.90 -17.91
N LYS A 86 68.44 -10.16 -17.99
CA LYS A 86 67.73 -11.29 -18.62
C LYS A 86 66.30 -11.52 -18.07
N GLU A 87 66.03 -11.05 -16.85
CA GLU A 87 64.70 -11.09 -16.24
C GLU A 87 63.72 -10.07 -16.89
N LEU A 88 64.22 -8.91 -17.32
CA LEU A 88 63.42 -7.90 -18.01
C LEU A 88 63.05 -8.35 -19.43
N GLU A 89 63.96 -9.04 -20.13
CA GLU A 89 63.69 -9.64 -21.45
C GLU A 89 62.57 -10.67 -21.39
N ASN A 90 62.58 -11.55 -20.39
CA ASN A 90 61.51 -12.53 -20.18
C ASN A 90 60.17 -11.86 -19.87
N LYS A 91 60.16 -10.76 -19.10
CA LYS A 91 58.96 -9.97 -18.80
C LYS A 91 58.42 -9.26 -20.04
N LEU A 92 59.30 -8.74 -20.91
CA LEU A 92 58.92 -8.11 -22.17
C LEU A 92 58.26 -9.14 -23.12
N ALA A 93 58.85 -10.34 -23.23
CA ALA A 93 58.31 -11.43 -24.04
C ALA A 93 56.93 -11.92 -23.55
N ASP A 94 56.73 -12.02 -22.23
CA ASP A 94 55.42 -12.35 -21.65
C ASP A 94 54.37 -11.28 -21.98
N LEU A 95 54.77 -10.01 -21.92
CA LEU A 95 53.89 -8.88 -22.22
C LEU A 95 53.51 -8.83 -23.70
N HIS A 96 54.43 -9.16 -24.62
CA HIS A 96 54.13 -9.33 -26.04
C HIS A 96 53.13 -10.46 -26.30
N ASN A 97 53.29 -11.61 -25.63
CA ASN A 97 52.32 -12.71 -25.72
C ASN A 97 50.92 -12.29 -25.21
N GLN A 98 50.87 -11.51 -24.13
CA GLN A 98 49.61 -10.97 -23.59
C GLN A 98 48.95 -9.99 -24.57
N GLN A 99 49.73 -9.12 -25.21
CA GLN A 99 49.22 -8.20 -26.23
C GLN A 99 48.67 -8.96 -27.45
N GLU A 100 49.38 -9.97 -27.95
CA GLU A 100 48.94 -10.75 -29.12
C GLU A 100 47.64 -11.53 -28.82
N LYS A 101 47.54 -12.10 -27.62
CA LYS A 101 46.32 -12.79 -27.16
C LYS A 101 45.13 -11.83 -27.09
N LEU A 102 45.32 -10.67 -26.47
CA LEU A 102 44.26 -9.67 -26.33
C LEU A 102 43.83 -9.09 -27.69
N GLN A 103 44.76 -8.90 -28.62
CA GLN A 103 44.44 -8.48 -29.98
C GLN A 103 43.55 -9.49 -30.71
N LYS A 104 43.82 -10.80 -30.56
CA LYS A 104 42.97 -11.86 -31.11
C LYS A 104 41.57 -11.88 -30.47
N GLU A 105 41.50 -11.65 -29.16
CA GLU A 105 40.21 -11.53 -28.45
C GLU A 105 39.39 -10.32 -28.93
N ILE A 106 40.03 -9.16 -29.08
CA ILE A 106 39.40 -7.94 -29.63
C ILE A 106 38.88 -8.18 -31.05
N GLN A 107 39.69 -8.82 -31.90
CA GLN A 107 39.32 -9.10 -33.29
C GLN A 107 38.12 -10.05 -33.35
N THR A 108 38.15 -11.13 -32.55
CA THR A 108 37.05 -12.10 -32.45
C THR A 108 35.78 -11.43 -31.92
N PHE A 109 35.91 -10.54 -30.93
CA PHE A 109 34.78 -9.81 -30.37
C PHE A 109 34.18 -8.82 -31.39
N LYS A 110 35.01 -8.05 -32.10
CA LYS A 110 34.56 -7.14 -33.19
C LYS A 110 33.82 -7.89 -34.29
N GLU A 111 34.28 -9.09 -34.65
CA GLU A 111 33.62 -9.96 -35.63
C GLU A 111 32.27 -10.47 -35.11
N SER A 112 32.19 -10.84 -33.83
CA SER A 112 30.95 -11.32 -33.22
C SER A 112 29.82 -10.27 -33.20
N ILE A 113 30.18 -8.98 -33.08
CA ILE A 113 29.22 -7.87 -33.01
C ILE A 113 29.03 -7.15 -34.35
N HIS A 114 29.62 -7.65 -35.44
CA HIS A 114 29.60 -7.01 -36.76
C HIS A 114 30.06 -5.53 -36.71
N TYR A 115 31.11 -5.26 -35.94
CA TYR A 115 31.65 -3.91 -35.82
C TYR A 115 32.21 -3.42 -37.17
N PRO A 116 31.78 -2.26 -37.69
CA PRO A 116 32.18 -1.82 -39.02
C PRO A 116 33.70 -1.60 -39.11
N LYS A 117 34.35 -2.21 -40.10
CA LYS A 117 35.74 -1.93 -40.46
C LYS A 117 35.78 -0.61 -41.24
N GLU A 118 36.44 0.41 -40.71
CA GLU A 118 36.81 1.57 -41.53
C GLU A 118 37.91 1.16 -42.52
N THR A 119 37.65 1.40 -43.80
CA THR A 119 38.59 1.21 -44.91
C THR A 119 39.67 2.28 -44.83
N VAL A 120 40.74 2.00 -44.10
CA VAL A 120 42.03 2.66 -44.33
C VAL A 120 42.69 1.94 -45.49
N GLU A 121 42.78 2.59 -46.66
CA GLU A 121 43.58 2.12 -47.78
C GLU A 121 45.02 1.86 -47.31
N VAL A 122 45.43 0.60 -47.34
CA VAL A 122 46.84 0.23 -47.24
C VAL A 122 47.17 -0.51 -48.53
N ASP A 123 47.85 0.20 -49.42
CA ASP A 123 48.49 -0.36 -50.60
C ASP A 123 49.31 -1.59 -50.19
N LYS A 124 48.93 -2.74 -50.75
CA LYS A 124 49.72 -3.97 -50.64
C LYS A 124 50.96 -3.84 -51.52
N LYS A 125 52.12 -3.70 -50.87
CA LYS A 125 53.39 -4.20 -51.41
C LYS A 125 54.03 -5.11 -50.37
N GLU A 126 53.86 -6.41 -50.59
CA GLU A 126 54.72 -7.44 -50.03
C GLU A 126 56.10 -7.34 -50.69
N GLU A 127 57.14 -7.06 -49.90
CA GLU A 127 58.50 -7.48 -50.21
C GLU A 127 59.15 -7.96 -48.91
N ASN A 128 59.60 -9.22 -48.91
CA ASN A 128 60.37 -9.86 -47.85
C ASN A 128 61.53 -8.96 -47.42
N LYS A 129 61.42 -8.36 -46.23
CA LYS A 129 62.48 -7.55 -45.62
C LYS A 129 62.80 -8.13 -44.25
N VAL A 130 64.08 -8.38 -43.99
CA VAL A 130 64.58 -8.75 -42.67
C VAL A 130 64.24 -7.61 -41.72
N GLU A 131 63.35 -7.85 -40.76
CA GLU A 131 62.88 -6.85 -39.80
C GLU A 131 64.06 -6.41 -38.92
N THR A 132 64.42 -5.12 -39.02
CA THR A 132 65.36 -4.51 -38.08
C THR A 132 64.62 -4.11 -36.81
N GLU A 133 65.31 -3.96 -35.67
CA GLU A 133 64.69 -3.49 -34.41
C GLU A 133 63.94 -2.15 -34.58
N GLN A 134 64.38 -1.31 -35.52
CA GLN A 134 63.68 -0.07 -35.89
C GLN A 134 62.36 -0.28 -36.63
N ASP A 135 62.21 -1.39 -37.36
CA ASP A 135 60.97 -1.73 -38.07
C ASP A 135 59.92 -2.27 -37.08
N VAL A 136 60.35 -3.05 -36.08
CA VAL A 136 59.48 -3.56 -34.99
C VAL A 136 58.94 -2.42 -34.12
N GLU A 137 59.78 -1.46 -33.75
CA GLU A 137 59.37 -0.30 -32.94
C GLU A 137 58.38 0.61 -33.69
N LYS A 138 58.54 0.76 -35.01
CA LYS A 138 57.57 1.49 -35.86
C LYS A 138 56.23 0.78 -35.91
N GLU A 139 56.22 -0.54 -36.01
CA GLU A 139 54.99 -1.32 -36.01
C GLU A 139 54.26 -1.23 -34.66
N TYR A 140 55.00 -1.29 -33.55
CA TYR A 140 54.50 -1.09 -32.19
C TYR A 140 53.79 0.27 -32.05
N LEU A 141 54.45 1.35 -32.43
CA LEU A 141 53.89 2.71 -32.36
C LEU A 141 52.64 2.86 -33.22
N LYS A 142 52.61 2.26 -34.41
CA LYS A 142 51.45 2.25 -35.30
C LYS A 142 50.25 1.55 -34.65
N LYS A 143 50.45 0.34 -34.13
CA LYS A 143 49.40 -0.45 -33.44
C LYS A 143 48.83 0.30 -32.23
N ARG A 144 49.66 1.01 -31.47
CA ARG A 144 49.22 1.82 -30.33
C ARG A 144 48.40 3.03 -30.75
N GLU A 145 48.82 3.76 -31.79
CA GLU A 145 48.06 4.90 -32.31
C GLU A 145 46.71 4.47 -32.89
N ASP A 146 46.66 3.33 -33.58
CA ASP A 146 45.40 2.78 -34.08
C ASP A 146 44.46 2.36 -32.92
N ASN A 147 45.00 1.82 -31.82
CA ASN A 147 44.23 1.54 -30.60
C ASN A 147 43.64 2.84 -29.99
N LYS A 148 44.40 3.93 -29.93
CA LYS A 148 43.89 5.23 -29.42
C LYS A 148 42.76 5.79 -30.29
N LYS A 149 42.86 5.67 -31.61
CA LYS A 149 41.79 6.10 -32.54
C LYS A 149 40.51 5.30 -32.30
N GLU A 150 40.64 3.98 -32.12
CA GLU A 150 39.50 3.10 -31.83
C GLU A 150 38.85 3.41 -30.48
N VAL A 151 39.63 3.69 -29.43
CA VAL A 151 39.09 4.15 -28.12
C VAL A 151 38.24 5.41 -28.29
N LYS A 152 38.75 6.38 -29.07
CA LYS A 152 38.03 7.63 -29.33
C LYS A 152 36.74 7.39 -30.11
N LEU A 153 36.78 6.57 -31.15
CA LEU A 153 35.61 6.21 -31.96
C LEU A 153 34.51 5.52 -31.13
N VAL A 154 34.88 4.57 -30.27
CA VAL A 154 33.93 3.88 -29.37
C VAL A 154 33.33 4.85 -28.36
N GLN A 155 34.12 5.79 -27.84
CA GLN A 155 33.66 6.80 -26.90
C GLN A 155 32.69 7.81 -27.53
N ASP A 156 32.95 8.25 -28.77
CA ASP A 156 32.06 9.13 -29.52
C ASP A 156 30.71 8.45 -29.81
N LYS A 157 30.73 7.17 -30.23
CA LYS A 157 29.50 6.37 -30.42
C LYS A 157 28.70 6.18 -29.14
N LEU A 158 29.37 5.97 -28.00
CA LEU A 158 28.71 5.83 -26.70
C LEU A 158 28.00 7.13 -26.28
N GLN A 159 28.63 8.27 -26.56
CA GLN A 159 28.07 9.59 -26.28
C GLN A 159 26.86 9.89 -27.17
N GLU A 160 26.91 9.53 -28.45
CA GLU A 160 25.79 9.67 -29.38
C GLU A 160 24.56 8.85 -28.94
N LEU A 161 24.76 7.59 -28.51
CA LEU A 161 23.69 6.75 -27.97
C LEU A 161 23.05 7.35 -26.71
N LYS A 162 23.87 7.93 -25.82
CA LYS A 162 23.39 8.57 -24.60
C LYS A 162 22.51 9.79 -24.89
N VAL A 163 22.92 10.64 -25.84
CA VAL A 163 22.14 11.81 -26.28
C VAL A 163 20.80 11.38 -26.89
N LYS A 164 20.80 10.31 -27.71
CA LYS A 164 19.60 9.78 -28.33
C LYS A 164 18.60 9.20 -27.31
N GLN A 165 19.10 8.48 -26.30
CA GLN A 165 18.27 7.94 -25.21
C GLN A 165 17.68 9.05 -24.32
N GLU A 166 18.46 10.08 -23.99
CA GLU A 166 17.96 11.23 -23.21
C GLU A 166 16.88 12.03 -23.96
N ALA A 167 17.03 12.21 -25.28
CA ALA A 167 16.02 12.87 -26.10
C ALA A 167 14.71 12.08 -26.16
N GLU A 168 14.77 10.76 -26.28
CA GLU A 168 13.59 9.89 -26.30
C GLU A 168 12.87 9.85 -24.94
N LEU A 169 13.62 9.85 -23.83
CA LEU A 169 13.09 9.93 -22.47
C LEU A 169 12.38 11.27 -22.21
N LYS A 170 12.98 12.40 -22.64
CA LYS A 170 12.36 13.73 -22.53
C LYS A 170 11.05 13.80 -23.33
N ALA A 171 11.03 13.26 -24.55
CA ALA A 171 9.83 13.22 -25.37
C ALA A 171 8.70 12.40 -24.71
N LYS A 172 9.02 11.23 -24.13
CA LYS A 172 8.04 10.40 -23.40
C LYS A 172 7.50 11.10 -22.15
N GLN A 173 8.37 11.72 -21.36
CA GLN A 173 7.98 12.45 -20.15
C GLN A 173 7.06 13.63 -20.47
N GLU A 174 7.36 14.39 -21.53
CA GLU A 174 6.52 15.52 -21.94
C GLU A 174 5.12 15.07 -22.40
N THR A 175 5.02 13.95 -23.12
CA THR A 175 3.72 13.38 -23.51
C THR A 175 2.91 12.85 -22.33
N GLU A 176 3.56 12.23 -21.34
CA GLU A 176 2.89 11.73 -20.13
C GLU A 176 2.40 12.86 -19.22
N LEU A 177 3.18 13.95 -19.13
CA LEU A 177 2.82 15.11 -18.31
C LEU A 177 1.64 15.88 -18.91
N LYS A 178 1.57 16.02 -20.24
CA LYS A 178 0.40 16.57 -20.95
C LYS A 178 -0.85 15.70 -20.74
N ALA A 179 -0.72 14.37 -20.81
CA ALA A 179 -1.84 13.46 -20.57
C ALA A 179 -2.36 13.50 -19.12
N LYS A 180 -1.47 13.61 -18.12
CA LYS A 180 -1.85 13.75 -16.70
C LYS A 180 -2.54 15.08 -16.41
N GLN A 181 -2.05 16.19 -16.97
CA GLN A 181 -2.68 17.51 -16.81
C GLN A 181 -4.08 17.57 -17.44
N GLU A 182 -4.27 16.96 -18.62
CA GLU A 182 -5.59 16.91 -19.26
C GLU A 182 -6.58 16.03 -18.49
N ALA A 183 -6.12 14.91 -17.92
CA ALA A 183 -6.95 14.05 -17.07
C ALA A 183 -7.33 14.72 -15.74
N GLU A 184 -6.41 15.48 -15.12
CA GLU A 184 -6.67 16.20 -13.88
C GLU A 184 -7.65 17.36 -14.09
N MET A 185 -7.55 18.08 -15.21
CA MET A 185 -8.51 19.13 -15.60
C MET A 185 -9.92 18.56 -15.80
N LYS A 186 -10.04 17.44 -16.53
CA LYS A 186 -11.34 16.77 -16.74
C LYS A 186 -11.94 16.24 -15.43
N ALA A 187 -11.11 15.70 -14.54
CA ALA A 187 -11.56 15.24 -13.22
C ALA A 187 -12.03 16.40 -12.32
N LYS A 188 -11.36 17.56 -12.36
CA LYS A 188 -11.78 18.77 -11.63
C LYS A 188 -13.09 19.34 -12.18
N GLU A 189 -13.25 19.42 -13.50
CA GLU A 189 -14.53 19.85 -14.10
C GLU A 189 -15.68 18.91 -13.77
N GLU A 190 -15.47 17.59 -13.79
CA GLU A 190 -16.51 16.60 -13.46
C GLU A 190 -16.88 16.65 -11.96
N ALA A 191 -15.89 16.89 -11.08
CA ALA A 191 -16.13 17.05 -9.64
C ALA A 191 -16.91 18.34 -9.32
N ASP A 192 -16.59 19.46 -9.98
CA ASP A 192 -17.32 20.73 -9.81
C ASP A 192 -18.75 20.66 -10.35
N LEU A 193 -18.97 19.92 -11.45
CA LEU A 193 -20.31 19.66 -11.99
C LEU A 193 -21.14 18.77 -11.05
N LYS A 194 -20.55 17.70 -10.50
CA LYS A 194 -21.22 16.85 -9.51
C LYS A 194 -21.53 17.61 -8.22
N ALA A 195 -20.61 18.44 -7.72
CA ALA A 195 -20.84 19.25 -6.52
C ALA A 195 -21.97 20.28 -6.72
N LYS A 196 -22.04 20.93 -7.89
CA LYS A 196 -23.16 21.84 -8.21
C LYS A 196 -24.50 21.11 -8.34
N GLN A 197 -24.51 19.93 -8.97
CA GLN A 197 -25.72 19.11 -9.09
C GLN A 197 -26.18 18.59 -7.73
N GLU A 198 -25.27 18.14 -6.86
CA GLU A 198 -25.60 17.66 -5.51
C GLU A 198 -26.20 18.77 -4.64
N VAL A 199 -25.67 19.99 -4.71
CA VAL A 199 -26.20 21.16 -3.98
C VAL A 199 -27.60 21.54 -4.49
N GLU A 200 -27.82 21.51 -5.81
CA GLU A 200 -29.13 21.80 -6.40
C GLU A 200 -30.17 20.70 -6.10
N GLU A 201 -29.76 19.42 -6.11
CA GLU A 201 -30.63 18.30 -5.76
C GLU A 201 -30.99 18.28 -4.27
N LYS A 202 -30.03 18.62 -3.39
CA LYS A 202 -30.31 18.79 -1.94
C LYS A 202 -31.28 19.93 -1.69
N ALA A 203 -31.11 21.07 -2.37
CA ALA A 203 -32.02 22.20 -2.26
C ALA A 203 -33.45 21.87 -2.75
N LYS A 204 -33.58 21.10 -3.85
CA LYS A 204 -34.89 20.61 -4.33
C LYS A 204 -35.52 19.58 -3.38
N LYS A 205 -34.74 18.62 -2.86
CA LYS A 205 -35.24 17.61 -1.90
C LYS A 205 -35.65 18.24 -0.57
N ASP A 206 -34.90 19.21 -0.04
CA ASP A 206 -35.25 19.91 1.20
C ASP A 206 -36.50 20.79 1.05
N ALA A 207 -36.67 21.43 -0.11
CA ALA A 207 -37.89 22.17 -0.43
C ALA A 207 -39.12 21.25 -0.59
N GLU A 208 -38.95 20.08 -1.23
CA GLU A 208 -40.03 19.09 -1.37
C GLU A 208 -40.38 18.41 -0.03
N LEU A 209 -39.39 18.14 0.83
CA LEU A 209 -39.59 17.63 2.18
C LEU A 209 -40.31 18.63 3.08
N LYS A 210 -39.96 19.92 3.01
CA LYS A 210 -40.69 20.98 3.72
C LYS A 210 -42.13 21.10 3.23
N ALA A 211 -42.36 21.07 1.91
CA ALA A 211 -43.71 21.14 1.35
C ALA A 211 -44.57 19.90 1.72
N LYS A 212 -43.97 18.70 1.69
CA LYS A 212 -44.65 17.47 2.15
C LYS A 212 -44.96 17.52 3.64
N GLN A 213 -44.00 17.86 4.50
CA GLN A 213 -44.23 17.95 5.95
C GLN A 213 -45.28 19.01 6.32
N GLU A 214 -45.31 20.16 5.65
CA GLU A 214 -46.29 21.21 5.91
C GLU A 214 -47.70 20.80 5.44
N SER A 215 -47.82 20.06 4.33
CA SER A 215 -49.09 19.49 3.88
C SER A 215 -49.58 18.34 4.78
N GLU A 216 -48.67 17.52 5.30
CA GLU A 216 -48.98 16.39 6.19
C GLU A 216 -49.36 16.88 7.60
N LEU A 217 -48.74 17.96 8.09
CA LEU A 217 -49.12 18.62 9.34
C LEU A 217 -50.49 19.29 9.25
N LYS A 218 -50.81 19.95 8.13
CA LYS A 218 -52.15 20.51 7.90
C LYS A 218 -53.21 19.41 7.80
N ALA A 219 -52.94 18.32 7.08
CA ALA A 219 -53.85 17.18 6.98
C ALA A 219 -54.04 16.46 8.33
N LYS A 220 -52.97 16.30 9.12
CA LYS A 220 -53.06 15.73 10.48
C LYS A 220 -53.84 16.62 11.43
N GLN A 221 -53.59 17.93 11.47
CA GLN A 221 -54.35 18.87 12.31
C GLN A 221 -55.83 18.92 11.93
N GLU A 222 -56.17 18.90 10.64
CA GLU A 222 -57.57 18.92 10.19
C GLU A 222 -58.29 17.59 10.47
N SER A 223 -57.57 16.47 10.38
CA SER A 223 -58.10 15.15 10.78
C SER A 223 -58.25 15.02 12.30
N GLU A 224 -57.30 15.51 13.09
CA GLU A 224 -57.35 15.47 14.56
C GLU A 224 -58.44 16.38 15.14
N LEU A 225 -58.71 17.55 14.51
CA LEU A 225 -59.83 18.41 14.90
C LEU A 225 -61.18 17.78 14.58
N LYS A 226 -61.35 17.15 13.40
CA LYS A 226 -62.58 16.41 13.07
C LYS A 226 -62.78 15.20 13.97
N THR A 227 -61.71 14.48 14.31
CA THR A 227 -61.79 13.30 15.19
C THR A 227 -62.04 13.71 16.64
N LYS A 228 -61.49 14.85 17.11
CA LYS A 228 -61.79 15.40 18.44
C LYS A 228 -63.23 15.90 18.58
N GLU A 229 -63.76 16.66 17.61
CA GLU A 229 -65.17 17.10 17.67
C GLU A 229 -66.15 15.93 17.60
N GLU A 230 -65.88 14.93 16.75
CA GLU A 230 -66.76 13.76 16.61
C GLU A 230 -66.67 12.81 17.82
N SER A 231 -65.49 12.71 18.45
CA SER A 231 -65.30 11.94 19.69
C SER A 231 -65.87 12.65 20.93
N GLU A 232 -65.77 13.98 21.05
CA GLU A 232 -66.38 14.73 22.16
C GLU A 232 -67.91 14.74 22.10
N LEU A 233 -68.51 14.72 20.89
CA LEU A 233 -69.96 14.58 20.73
C LEU A 233 -70.43 13.16 21.06
N LYS A 234 -69.71 12.11 20.63
CA LYS A 234 -70.05 10.72 20.96
C LYS A 234 -69.83 10.40 22.44
N VAL A 235 -68.80 10.96 23.07
CA VAL A 235 -68.55 10.80 24.51
C VAL A 235 -69.62 11.53 25.35
N LYS A 236 -70.08 12.73 24.95
CA LYS A 236 -71.18 13.42 25.66
C LYS A 236 -72.53 12.72 25.48
N GLU A 237 -72.78 12.10 24.33
CA GLU A 237 -74.01 11.32 24.09
C GLU A 237 -74.00 9.97 24.82
N GLU A 238 -72.85 9.28 24.87
CA GLU A 238 -72.67 8.04 25.62
C GLU A 238 -72.57 8.26 27.14
N GLU A 239 -71.97 9.35 27.64
CA GLU A 239 -71.98 9.68 29.07
C GLU A 239 -73.39 10.05 29.57
N ALA A 240 -74.23 10.66 28.73
CA ALA A 240 -75.63 10.93 29.06
C ALA A 240 -76.45 9.63 29.13
N LYS A 241 -76.28 8.71 28.16
CA LYS A 241 -76.93 7.38 28.18
C LYS A 241 -76.42 6.50 29.31
N ALA A 242 -75.12 6.55 29.61
CA ALA A 242 -74.51 5.78 30.69
C ALA A 242 -74.92 6.30 32.07
N LYS A 243 -75.12 7.62 32.27
CA LYS A 243 -75.67 8.16 33.53
C LYS A 243 -77.13 7.79 33.75
N GLU A 244 -77.95 7.73 32.69
CA GLU A 244 -79.35 7.31 32.78
C GLU A 244 -79.49 5.79 33.02
N GLU A 245 -78.60 4.97 32.45
CA GLU A 245 -78.57 3.52 32.67
C GLU A 245 -77.97 3.13 34.04
N LEU A 246 -77.02 3.90 34.58
CA LEU A 246 -76.48 3.71 35.93
C LEU A 246 -77.50 4.06 37.02
N ASP A 247 -78.29 5.12 36.85
CA ASP A 247 -79.35 5.48 37.82
C ASP A 247 -80.50 4.44 37.84
N LEU A 248 -80.74 3.71 36.75
CA LEU A 248 -81.67 2.59 36.66
C LEU A 248 -81.12 1.29 37.27
N LYS A 249 -79.83 0.97 37.04
CA LYS A 249 -79.17 -0.21 37.61
C LYS A 249 -78.92 -0.10 39.11
N VAL A 250 -78.60 1.09 39.63
CA VAL A 250 -78.40 1.30 41.08
C VAL A 250 -79.71 1.19 41.87
N LYS A 251 -80.87 1.48 41.26
CA LYS A 251 -82.18 1.23 41.86
C LYS A 251 -82.60 -0.25 41.83
N GLN A 252 -82.15 -1.04 40.86
CA GLN A 252 -82.49 -2.47 40.74
C GLN A 252 -81.52 -3.40 41.51
N GLU A 253 -80.23 -3.06 41.61
CA GLU A 253 -79.24 -3.84 42.38
C GLU A 253 -79.38 -3.69 43.90
N ALA A 254 -80.02 -2.61 44.38
CA ALA A 254 -80.36 -2.44 45.79
C ALA A 254 -81.57 -3.31 46.23
N GLU A 255 -82.38 -3.80 45.28
CA GLU A 255 -83.55 -4.64 45.56
C GLU A 255 -83.27 -6.15 45.40
N LEU A 256 -82.22 -6.53 44.66
CA LEU A 256 -81.80 -7.93 44.47
C LEU A 256 -80.72 -8.42 45.44
N LYS A 257 -79.95 -7.52 46.08
CA LYS A 257 -79.03 -7.87 47.18
C LYS A 257 -79.71 -8.20 48.51
N ALA A 258 -81.05 -8.25 48.55
CA ALA A 258 -81.84 -8.71 49.70
C ALA A 258 -82.49 -10.10 49.50
N LYS A 259 -82.23 -10.82 48.39
CA LYS A 259 -82.86 -12.14 48.12
C LYS A 259 -81.93 -13.29 47.71
N GLU A 260 -80.63 -13.08 47.57
CA GLU A 260 -79.69 -14.16 47.20
C GLU A 260 -78.54 -14.36 48.22
N GLU A 261 -78.75 -13.91 49.46
CA GLU A 261 -77.90 -14.32 50.60
C GLU A 261 -78.43 -15.60 51.30
N THR A 262 -79.36 -16.32 50.66
CA THR A 262 -79.94 -17.57 51.21
C THR A 262 -79.75 -18.82 50.35
N ASP A 263 -79.04 -18.79 49.22
CA ASP A 263 -78.91 -19.98 48.36
C ASP A 263 -77.48 -20.31 47.89
N LEU A 264 -76.49 -19.98 48.72
CA LEU A 264 -75.11 -20.47 48.59
C LEU A 264 -74.63 -21.16 49.89
N LYS A 265 -75.51 -22.01 50.44
CA LYS A 265 -75.17 -23.00 51.46
C LYS A 265 -75.72 -24.39 51.13
N ALA A 266 -75.70 -24.77 49.85
CA ALA A 266 -75.93 -26.15 49.40
C ALA A 266 -75.44 -26.36 47.97
N LYS A 267 -74.14 -26.67 47.80
CA LYS A 267 -73.51 -27.45 46.70
C LYS A 267 -72.01 -27.11 46.52
N GLN A 268 -71.28 -27.10 47.62
CA GLN A 268 -69.86 -27.46 47.63
C GLN A 268 -69.70 -28.80 48.37
N GLU A 269 -70.28 -29.85 47.77
CA GLU A 269 -70.03 -31.24 48.16
C GLU A 269 -70.50 -32.17 47.04
N ALA A 270 -69.74 -32.23 45.94
CA ALA A 270 -69.66 -33.38 45.03
C ALA A 270 -68.58 -33.15 43.97
N GLU A 271 -67.77 -34.18 43.76
CA GLU A 271 -66.82 -34.37 42.65
C GLU A 271 -65.43 -33.76 42.76
N LEU A 272 -64.76 -34.12 43.86
CA LEU A 272 -63.36 -34.51 43.83
C LEU A 272 -63.26 -35.94 44.38
N LYS A 273 -63.43 -36.95 43.51
CA LYS A 273 -62.98 -38.37 43.66
C LYS A 273 -63.43 -39.22 42.47
N ALA A 274 -62.57 -40.17 42.11
CA ALA A 274 -62.67 -41.18 41.02
C ALA A 274 -62.33 -40.62 39.61
N THR A 275 -61.47 -41.21 38.79
CA THR A 275 -61.10 -42.64 38.70
C THR A 275 -59.69 -42.79 38.08
N LYS A 276 -58.82 -43.55 38.74
CA LYS A 276 -57.89 -44.44 38.05
C LYS A 276 -58.75 -45.57 37.49
N GLU A 277 -58.81 -45.72 36.17
CA GLU A 277 -59.32 -46.94 35.55
C GLU A 277 -58.44 -47.27 34.34
N GLU A 278 -57.81 -48.44 34.41
CA GLU A 278 -57.29 -49.14 33.24
C GLU A 278 -58.45 -49.42 32.29
N VAL A 279 -58.55 -48.62 31.23
CA VAL A 279 -59.47 -48.91 30.14
C VAL A 279 -58.81 -49.96 29.25
N LYS A 280 -59.33 -51.19 29.29
CA LYS A 280 -59.00 -52.22 28.30
C LYS A 280 -59.32 -51.69 26.89
N PRO A 281 -58.45 -51.91 25.89
CA PRO A 281 -58.71 -51.49 24.52
C PRO A 281 -60.01 -52.09 24.01
N SER A 282 -60.92 -51.27 23.48
CA SER A 282 -62.11 -51.77 22.79
C SER A 282 -61.66 -52.50 21.53
N GLN A 283 -61.83 -53.82 21.49
CA GLN A 283 -61.64 -54.61 20.27
C GLN A 283 -62.69 -54.18 19.23
N ALA A 284 -62.31 -53.30 18.31
CA ALA A 284 -63.17 -52.83 17.23
C ALA A 284 -63.15 -53.84 16.07
N ASN A 285 -63.50 -55.10 16.32
CA ASN A 285 -63.48 -56.14 15.28
C ASN A 285 -64.48 -55.80 14.18
N GLY A 286 -63.99 -55.36 13.01
CA GLY A 286 -64.77 -55.08 11.80
C GLY A 286 -64.92 -53.60 11.42
N LYS A 287 -64.38 -52.65 12.18
CA LYS A 287 -64.44 -51.21 11.83
C LYS A 287 -63.43 -50.90 10.72
N LYS A 288 -63.92 -50.40 9.58
CA LYS A 288 -63.08 -49.86 8.50
C LYS A 288 -62.94 -48.35 8.67
N LEU A 289 -61.71 -47.87 8.77
CA LEU A 289 -61.37 -46.44 8.80
C LEU A 289 -60.84 -46.02 7.44
N TYR A 290 -61.41 -44.98 6.84
CA TYR A 290 -60.86 -44.42 5.61
C TYR A 290 -59.76 -43.42 5.92
N MET A 291 -58.55 -43.70 5.43
CA MET A 291 -57.42 -42.77 5.47
C MET A 291 -57.46 -41.93 4.20
N SER A 292 -57.92 -40.68 4.30
CA SER A 292 -58.07 -39.78 3.15
C SER A 292 -56.76 -39.16 2.65
N LYS A 293 -55.67 -39.35 3.41
CA LYS A 293 -54.33 -38.85 3.12
C LYS A 293 -53.32 -39.98 3.26
N LYS A 294 -52.14 -39.79 2.68
CA LYS A 294 -50.98 -40.65 2.90
C LYS A 294 -50.70 -40.77 4.39
N PHE A 295 -50.40 -41.98 4.86
CA PHE A 295 -50.24 -42.27 6.28
C PHE A 295 -49.12 -43.29 6.51
N TYR A 296 -48.67 -43.39 7.76
CA TYR A 296 -47.44 -44.07 8.13
C TYR A 296 -47.72 -45.18 9.14
N PHE A 297 -47.04 -46.31 8.95
CA PHE A 297 -47.06 -47.44 9.87
C PHE A 297 -45.94 -47.30 10.89
N TYR A 298 -46.26 -47.58 12.15
CA TYR A 298 -45.33 -47.55 13.27
C TYR A 298 -45.35 -48.92 13.98
N ASN A 299 -44.19 -49.33 14.52
CA ASN A 299 -44.09 -50.59 15.25
C ASN A 299 -44.71 -50.47 16.65
N ASP A 300 -44.62 -49.29 17.25
CA ASP A 300 -45.23 -48.95 18.54
C ASP A 300 -46.13 -47.72 18.38
N ALA A 301 -47.02 -47.49 19.35
CA ALA A 301 -47.86 -46.29 19.44
C ALA A 301 -47.05 -45.05 19.86
N SER A 302 -45.99 -44.75 19.12
CA SER A 302 -45.09 -43.63 19.35
C SER A 302 -44.41 -43.18 18.06
N LEU A 303 -44.33 -41.86 17.86
CA LEU A 303 -43.57 -41.24 16.76
C LEU A 303 -42.05 -41.46 16.91
N SER A 304 -41.58 -41.86 18.09
CA SER A 304 -40.18 -42.24 18.32
C SER A 304 -39.82 -43.66 17.90
N SER A 305 -40.81 -44.48 17.54
CA SER A 305 -40.56 -45.86 17.05
C SER A 305 -40.07 -45.91 15.60
N GLY A 306 -40.04 -44.77 14.91
CA GLY A 306 -39.69 -44.68 13.50
C GLY A 306 -40.80 -45.14 12.56
N ILE A 307 -40.73 -44.71 11.30
CA ILE A 307 -41.66 -45.13 10.25
C ILE A 307 -41.25 -46.52 9.77
N SER A 308 -42.12 -47.52 9.95
CA SER A 308 -41.94 -48.88 9.43
C SER A 308 -42.29 -49.01 7.95
N SER A 309 -43.30 -48.27 7.47
CA SER A 309 -43.71 -48.24 6.06
C SER A 309 -44.63 -47.04 5.80
N GLU A 310 -44.75 -46.62 4.54
CA GLU A 310 -45.63 -45.55 4.07
C GLU A 310 -46.73 -46.13 3.19
N CYS A 311 -47.96 -45.60 3.30
CA CYS A 311 -49.12 -46.08 2.57
C CYS A 311 -49.98 -44.96 1.98
N ASP A 312 -50.49 -45.21 0.78
CA ASP A 312 -51.41 -44.31 0.08
C ASP A 312 -52.83 -44.36 0.67
N PRO A 313 -53.66 -43.32 0.46
CA PRO A 313 -55.02 -43.24 0.98
C PRO A 313 -55.85 -44.51 0.71
N GLN A 314 -56.34 -45.17 1.76
CA GLN A 314 -57.13 -46.40 1.63
C GLN A 314 -57.97 -46.67 2.88
N TYR A 315 -58.88 -47.64 2.80
CA TYR A 315 -59.56 -48.18 3.97
C TYR A 315 -58.66 -49.15 4.72
N VAL A 316 -58.57 -48.99 6.05
CA VAL A 316 -57.82 -49.88 6.93
C VAL A 316 -58.74 -50.55 7.95
N ASN A 317 -58.43 -51.80 8.28
CA ASN A 317 -59.15 -52.55 9.30
C ASN A 317 -58.59 -52.20 10.67
N VAL A 318 -59.42 -51.56 11.50
CA VAL A 318 -59.06 -51.16 12.85
C VAL A 318 -59.16 -52.36 13.80
N ILE A 319 -58.15 -52.51 14.64
CA ILE A 319 -58.07 -53.53 15.71
C ILE A 319 -58.33 -52.86 17.06
N GLU A 320 -57.68 -51.73 17.30
CA GLU A 320 -57.68 -50.99 18.58
C GLU A 320 -57.62 -49.49 18.30
N GLU A 321 -58.39 -48.70 19.03
CA GLU A 321 -58.29 -47.24 19.05
C GLU A 321 -57.96 -46.80 20.47
N ARG A 322 -56.96 -45.93 20.61
CA ARG A 322 -56.56 -45.35 21.88
C ARG A 322 -57.07 -43.93 22.01
N ALA A 323 -57.33 -43.51 23.24
CA ALA A 323 -57.79 -42.15 23.55
C ALA A 323 -56.78 -41.06 23.18
N ASP A 324 -55.49 -41.40 23.07
CA ASP A 324 -54.41 -40.52 22.61
C ASP A 324 -54.37 -40.35 21.08
N GLY A 325 -55.31 -40.97 20.35
CA GLY A 325 -55.47 -40.87 18.91
C GLY A 325 -54.71 -41.94 18.11
N TRP A 326 -53.93 -42.80 18.75
CA TRP A 326 -53.27 -43.93 18.07
C TRP A 326 -54.25 -45.04 17.74
N VAL A 327 -54.15 -45.56 16.53
CA VAL A 327 -55.01 -46.64 16.03
C VAL A 327 -54.16 -47.81 15.59
N LYS A 328 -54.42 -49.00 16.12
CA LYS A 328 -53.80 -50.24 15.67
C LYS A 328 -54.62 -50.82 14.53
N ILE A 329 -53.96 -51.19 13.45
CA ILE A 329 -54.59 -51.73 12.24
C ILE A 329 -53.97 -53.07 11.83
N GLN A 330 -54.76 -53.90 11.15
CA GLN A 330 -54.26 -55.11 10.52
C GLN A 330 -53.73 -54.78 9.12
N THR A 331 -52.47 -55.12 8.84
CA THR A 331 -51.83 -54.92 7.53
C THR A 331 -51.24 -56.23 7.01
N TRP A 332 -50.76 -56.24 5.76
CA TRP A 332 -50.00 -57.36 5.20
C TRP A 332 -48.61 -57.53 5.83
N LEU A 333 -48.11 -56.52 6.54
CA LEU A 333 -46.87 -56.55 7.33
C LEU A 333 -47.12 -56.92 8.81
N GLY A 334 -48.32 -57.42 9.13
CA GLY A 334 -48.77 -57.68 10.50
C GLY A 334 -49.52 -56.49 11.12
N GLN A 335 -49.68 -56.51 12.44
CA GLN A 335 -50.33 -55.43 13.18
C GLN A 335 -49.41 -54.22 13.27
N LYS A 336 -49.90 -53.04 12.91
CA LYS A 336 -49.14 -51.78 12.94
C LYS A 336 -49.96 -50.68 13.58
N TRP A 337 -49.27 -49.67 14.11
CA TRP A 337 -49.89 -48.46 14.64
C TRP A 337 -49.92 -47.37 13.58
N VAL A 338 -50.97 -46.56 13.58
CA VAL A 338 -51.13 -45.36 12.75
C VAL A 338 -51.68 -44.22 13.61
N LEU A 339 -51.39 -42.98 13.23
CA LEU A 339 -51.90 -41.77 13.89
C LEU A 339 -52.75 -40.96 12.90
N PRO A 340 -54.06 -41.24 12.77
CA PRO A 340 -54.86 -40.74 11.65
C PRO A 340 -54.96 -39.21 11.57
N ASN A 341 -55.02 -38.54 12.72
CA ASN A 341 -55.10 -37.09 12.80
C ASN A 341 -53.73 -36.40 12.69
N GLY A 342 -52.64 -37.19 12.71
CA GLY A 342 -51.27 -36.70 12.79
C GLY A 342 -50.97 -35.93 14.07
N LYS A 343 -49.69 -35.55 14.24
CA LYS A 343 -49.27 -34.59 15.27
C LYS A 343 -48.91 -33.28 14.59
N LYS A 344 -49.54 -32.17 15.02
CA LYS A 344 -49.16 -30.84 14.57
C LYS A 344 -48.19 -30.21 15.55
N LEU A 345 -47.10 -29.64 15.04
CA LEU A 345 -46.13 -28.88 15.82
C LEU A 345 -46.10 -27.45 15.30
N TYR A 346 -46.27 -26.46 16.18
CA TYR A 346 -46.13 -25.06 15.79
C TYR A 346 -44.67 -24.62 15.88
N MET A 347 -44.12 -24.19 14.74
CA MET A 347 -42.80 -23.58 14.67
C MET A 347 -42.96 -22.07 14.82
N SER A 348 -42.67 -21.53 16.01
CA SER A 348 -42.87 -20.11 16.31
C SER A 348 -41.82 -19.17 15.72
N LYS A 349 -40.73 -19.74 15.19
CA LYS A 349 -39.62 -19.04 14.57
C LYS A 349 -39.33 -19.65 13.20
N LYS A 350 -38.60 -18.88 12.39
CA LYS A 350 -38.03 -19.37 11.13
C LYS A 350 -37.21 -20.63 11.37
N PHE A 351 -37.37 -21.64 10.53
CA PHE A 351 -36.77 -22.94 10.71
C PHE A 351 -36.32 -23.55 9.38
N TYR A 352 -35.53 -24.62 9.45
CA TYR A 352 -34.77 -25.13 8.32
C TYR A 352 -35.07 -26.60 8.08
N PHE A 353 -35.19 -26.95 6.80
CA PHE A 353 -35.34 -28.32 6.34
C PHE A 353 -33.98 -28.92 6.05
N TYR A 354 -33.78 -30.17 6.49
CA TYR A 354 -32.57 -30.94 6.28
C TYR A 354 -32.93 -32.27 5.60
N ASN A 355 -32.01 -32.77 4.75
CA ASN A 355 -32.20 -34.06 4.08
C ASN A 355 -31.98 -35.23 5.04
N ASP A 356 -31.07 -35.06 6.01
CA ASP A 356 -30.81 -36.00 7.08
C ASP A 356 -30.96 -35.35 8.45
N ALA A 357 -31.10 -36.16 9.50
CA ALA A 357 -31.12 -35.71 10.90
C ALA A 357 -29.72 -35.29 11.38
N SER A 358 -29.09 -34.36 10.66
CA SER A 358 -27.77 -33.82 10.96
C SER A 358 -27.61 -32.41 10.40
N LEU A 359 -27.01 -31.51 11.20
CA LEU A 359 -26.64 -30.16 10.77
C LEU A 359 -25.53 -30.17 9.71
N SER A 360 -24.82 -31.28 9.55
CA SER A 360 -23.82 -31.46 8.48
C SER A 360 -24.41 -31.84 7.13
N SER A 361 -25.71 -32.15 7.05
CA SER A 361 -26.39 -32.44 5.77
C SER A 361 -26.67 -31.18 4.94
N GLY A 362 -26.41 -29.99 5.49
CA GLY A 362 -26.71 -28.71 4.86
C GLY A 362 -28.19 -28.35 4.91
N ILE A 363 -28.49 -27.07 4.71
CA ILE A 363 -29.88 -26.58 4.65
C ILE A 363 -30.45 -26.91 3.27
N SER A 364 -31.51 -27.71 3.22
CA SER A 364 -32.25 -28.01 1.98
C SER A 364 -33.20 -26.88 1.59
N SER A 365 -33.85 -26.23 2.57
CA SER A 365 -34.76 -25.09 2.36
C SER A 365 -35.00 -24.38 3.68
N GLU A 366 -35.37 -23.11 3.62
CA GLU A 366 -35.82 -22.31 4.76
C GLU A 366 -37.36 -22.20 4.76
N CYS A 367 -37.95 -22.03 5.94
CA CYS A 367 -39.39 -21.90 6.10
C CYS A 367 -39.77 -20.90 7.21
N ASP A 368 -40.81 -20.10 6.95
CA ASP A 368 -41.38 -19.15 7.89
C ASP A 368 -42.22 -19.84 8.98
N PRO A 369 -42.44 -19.20 10.14
CA PRO A 369 -43.22 -19.77 11.24
C PRO A 369 -44.57 -20.35 10.78
N GLN A 370 -44.81 -21.64 11.05
CA GLN A 370 -46.06 -22.31 10.69
C GLN A 370 -46.27 -23.60 11.48
N TYR A 371 -47.47 -24.19 11.36
CA TYR A 371 -47.73 -25.54 11.82
C TYR A 371 -47.19 -26.57 10.82
N VAL A 372 -46.46 -27.56 11.32
CA VAL A 372 -45.94 -28.69 10.54
C VAL A 372 -46.53 -30.00 11.02
N ASN A 373 -46.71 -30.95 10.09
CA ASN A 373 -47.17 -32.29 10.42
C ASN A 373 -45.97 -33.18 10.74
N VAL A 374 -45.89 -33.60 11.99
CA VAL A 374 -44.82 -34.47 12.51
C VAL A 374 -45.14 -35.92 12.18
N ILE A 375 -44.16 -36.61 11.62
CA ILE A 375 -44.23 -38.03 11.23
C ILE A 375 -43.14 -38.88 11.91
N GLU A 376 -42.14 -38.27 12.55
CA GLU A 376 -41.14 -38.98 13.36
C GLU A 376 -40.54 -38.03 14.39
N GLU A 377 -40.26 -38.49 15.61
CA GLU A 377 -39.59 -37.71 16.66
C GLU A 377 -38.43 -38.50 17.26
N ARG A 378 -37.22 -37.94 17.24
CA ARG A 378 -36.04 -38.57 17.82
C ARG A 378 -35.72 -38.00 19.20
N ALA A 379 -35.10 -38.82 20.04
CA ALA A 379 -34.68 -38.45 21.39
C ALA A 379 -33.60 -37.35 21.40
N ASP A 380 -32.84 -37.20 20.31
CA ASP A 380 -31.83 -36.15 20.11
C ASP A 380 -32.45 -34.79 19.69
N GLY A 381 -33.78 -34.72 19.60
CA GLY A 381 -34.54 -33.51 19.29
C GLY A 381 -34.85 -33.32 17.80
N TRP A 382 -34.36 -34.19 16.91
CA TRP A 382 -34.71 -34.14 15.49
C TRP A 382 -36.13 -34.61 15.24
N VAL A 383 -36.86 -33.88 14.40
CA VAL A 383 -38.24 -34.18 14.05
C VAL A 383 -38.34 -34.32 12.53
N LYS A 384 -38.90 -35.43 12.05
CA LYS A 384 -39.22 -35.57 10.63
C LYS A 384 -40.63 -35.06 10.38
N ILE A 385 -40.78 -34.27 9.33
CA ILE A 385 -42.05 -33.67 8.93
C ILE A 385 -42.36 -33.98 7.47
N GLN A 386 -43.64 -34.04 7.14
CA GLN A 386 -44.09 -34.13 5.75
C GLN A 386 -44.23 -32.72 5.16
N THR A 387 -43.54 -32.45 4.05
CA THR A 387 -43.56 -31.16 3.34
C THR A 387 -43.96 -31.34 1.87
N TRP A 388 -44.15 -30.25 1.13
CA TRP A 388 -44.36 -30.29 -0.33
C TRP A 388 -43.10 -30.72 -1.10
N LEU A 389 -41.92 -30.65 -0.48
CA LEU A 389 -40.65 -31.15 -1.02
C LEU A 389 -40.39 -32.62 -0.64
N GLY A 390 -41.39 -33.29 -0.05
CA GLY A 390 -41.25 -34.63 0.53
C GLY A 390 -40.93 -34.60 2.03
N GLN A 391 -40.46 -35.72 2.55
CA GLN A 391 -40.08 -35.86 3.95
C GLN A 391 -38.79 -35.09 4.23
N LYS A 392 -38.79 -34.26 5.27
CA LYS A 392 -37.62 -33.48 5.69
C LYS A 392 -37.44 -33.53 7.19
N TRP A 393 -36.20 -33.37 7.63
CA TRP A 393 -35.85 -33.24 9.03
C TRP A 393 -35.83 -31.77 9.44
N VAL A 394 -36.24 -31.49 10.68
CA VAL A 394 -36.16 -30.17 11.33
C VAL A 394 -35.67 -30.34 12.76
N LEU A 395 -35.01 -29.30 13.29
CA LEU A 395 -34.53 -29.26 14.68
C LEU A 395 -35.24 -28.13 15.42
N PRO A 396 -36.41 -28.36 16.06
CA PRO A 396 -37.28 -27.30 16.53
C PRO A 396 -36.65 -26.36 17.56
N ASN A 397 -35.82 -26.91 18.44
CA ASN A 397 -35.15 -26.14 19.49
C ASN A 397 -33.82 -25.51 19.02
N GLY A 398 -33.38 -25.85 17.81
CA GLY A 398 -32.05 -25.51 17.28
C GLY A 398 -30.91 -26.12 18.11
N LYS A 399 -29.67 -25.87 17.67
CA LYS A 399 -28.47 -26.15 18.45
C LYS A 399 -27.87 -24.84 18.94
N LYS A 400 -27.70 -24.69 20.25
CA LYS A 400 -27.02 -23.53 20.83
C LYS A 400 -25.54 -23.84 21.02
N LEU A 401 -24.68 -22.92 20.58
CA LEU A 401 -23.24 -22.98 20.79
C LEU A 401 -22.79 -21.73 21.57
N TYR A 402 -22.02 -21.92 22.64
CA TYR A 402 -21.45 -20.78 23.38
C TYR A 402 -20.09 -20.41 22.80
N MET A 403 -19.97 -19.16 22.37
CA MET A 403 -18.71 -18.57 21.90
C MET A 403 -18.05 -17.87 23.08
N SER A 404 -16.98 -18.45 23.63
CA SER A 404 -16.32 -17.94 24.85
C SER A 404 -15.37 -16.76 24.62
N LYS A 405 -15.06 -16.45 23.36
CA LYS A 405 -14.15 -15.38 22.94
C LYS A 405 -14.84 -14.53 21.86
N LYS A 406 -14.32 -13.32 21.64
CA LYS A 406 -14.70 -12.50 20.47
C LYS A 406 -14.51 -13.34 19.20
N PHE A 407 -15.49 -13.29 18.31
CA PHE A 407 -15.53 -14.08 17.08
C PHE A 407 -16.04 -13.24 15.92
N TYR A 408 -15.89 -13.77 14.70
CA TYR A 408 -16.04 -13.03 13.47
C TYR A 408 -17.06 -13.68 12.55
N PHE A 409 -17.86 -12.85 11.90
CA PHE A 409 -18.81 -13.26 10.87
C PHE A 409 -18.18 -13.18 9.50
N TYR A 410 -18.41 -14.21 8.69
CA TYR A 410 -17.92 -14.34 7.34
C TYR A 410 -19.11 -14.57 6.39
N ASN A 411 -19.00 -14.05 5.17
CA ASN A 411 -20.03 -14.24 4.15
C ASN A 411 -19.96 -15.65 3.55
N ASP A 412 -18.76 -16.22 3.47
CA ASP A 412 -18.50 -17.58 3.04
C ASP A 412 -17.76 -18.37 4.13
N ALA A 413 -17.76 -19.70 4.04
CA ALA A 413 -16.99 -20.58 4.90
C ALA A 413 -15.48 -20.54 4.53
N SER A 414 -14.89 -19.35 4.53
CA SER A 414 -13.48 -19.12 4.21
C SER A 414 -12.96 -17.86 4.90
N LEU A 415 -11.74 -17.94 5.44
CA LEU A 415 -11.05 -16.76 5.98
C LEU A 415 -10.67 -15.76 4.89
N SER A 416 -10.72 -16.15 3.62
CA SER A 416 -10.48 -15.27 2.47
C SER A 416 -11.69 -14.45 2.06
N SER A 417 -12.88 -14.68 2.63
CA SER A 417 -14.06 -13.87 2.33
C SER A 417 -14.04 -12.49 2.99
N GLY A 418 -13.04 -12.22 3.83
CA GLY A 418 -13.01 -11.05 4.69
C GLY A 418 -13.98 -11.16 5.88
N ILE A 419 -13.73 -10.32 6.89
CA ILE A 419 -14.59 -10.19 8.07
C ILE A 419 -15.77 -9.29 7.71
N SER A 420 -16.99 -9.81 7.79
CA SER A 420 -18.22 -9.04 7.60
C SER A 420 -18.61 -8.23 8.84
N SER A 421 -18.37 -8.75 10.03
CA SER A 421 -18.61 -8.09 11.32
C SER A 421 -17.89 -8.85 12.43
N GLU A 422 -17.66 -8.19 13.56
CA GLU A 422 -17.20 -8.83 14.80
C GLU A 422 -18.33 -8.94 15.83
N CYS A 423 -18.17 -9.86 16.77
CA CYS A 423 -19.15 -10.13 17.81
C CYS A 423 -18.48 -10.55 19.13
N ASP A 424 -18.98 -10.00 20.24
CA ASP A 424 -18.54 -10.36 21.59
C ASP A 424 -19.04 -11.75 22.02
N PRO A 425 -18.41 -12.38 23.03
CA PRO A 425 -18.79 -13.70 23.53
C PRO A 425 -20.29 -13.83 23.82
N GLN A 426 -20.96 -14.79 23.19
CA GLN A 426 -22.39 -15.06 23.39
C GLN A 426 -22.81 -16.46 22.92
N TYR A 427 -24.05 -16.85 23.24
CA TYR A 427 -24.68 -18.01 22.62
C TYR A 427 -25.17 -17.69 21.21
N VAL A 428 -24.89 -18.59 20.27
CA VAL A 428 -25.36 -18.52 18.88
C VAL A 428 -26.21 -19.72 18.52
N ASN A 429 -27.18 -19.53 17.63
CA ASN A 429 -28.00 -20.62 17.10
C ASN A 429 -27.35 -21.16 15.83
N VAL A 430 -26.91 -22.41 15.92
CA VAL A 430 -26.28 -23.15 14.82
C VAL A 430 -27.35 -23.73 13.91
N ILE A 431 -27.19 -23.48 12.61
CA ILE A 431 -28.07 -23.94 11.54
C ILE A 431 -27.34 -24.82 10.51
N GLU A 432 -26.02 -24.87 10.53
CA GLU A 432 -25.22 -25.78 9.69
C GLU A 432 -23.85 -26.01 10.35
N GLU A 433 -23.32 -27.23 10.28
CA GLU A 433 -21.98 -27.57 10.78
C GLU A 433 -21.18 -28.32 9.72
N ARG A 434 -19.98 -27.83 9.41
CA ARG A 434 -19.08 -28.48 8.46
C ARG A 434 -17.98 -29.25 9.18
N VAL A 435 -17.47 -30.28 8.50
CA VAL A 435 -16.41 -31.16 9.00
C VAL A 435 -15.07 -30.41 9.18
N ASP A 436 -14.86 -29.34 8.41
CA ASP A 436 -13.71 -28.44 8.50
C ASP A 436 -13.78 -27.45 9.68
N GLY A 437 -14.84 -27.53 10.50
CA GLY A 437 -15.04 -26.71 11.70
C GLY A 437 -15.81 -25.41 11.46
N TRP A 438 -16.19 -25.10 10.21
CA TRP A 438 -17.05 -23.95 9.93
C TRP A 438 -18.48 -24.20 10.37
N VAL A 439 -19.09 -23.20 10.98
CA VAL A 439 -20.45 -23.26 11.49
C VAL A 439 -21.25 -22.10 10.91
N LYS A 440 -22.43 -22.39 10.35
CA LYS A 440 -23.36 -21.35 9.92
C LYS A 440 -24.32 -21.05 11.05
N ILE A 441 -24.54 -19.76 11.30
CA ILE A 441 -25.41 -19.26 12.35
C ILE A 441 -26.40 -18.24 11.79
N GLN A 442 -27.56 -18.13 12.44
CA GLN A 442 -28.51 -17.06 12.17
C GLN A 442 -28.14 -15.81 12.98
N THR A 443 -27.97 -14.67 12.30
CA THR A 443 -27.65 -13.38 12.92
C THR A 443 -28.65 -12.29 12.49
N TRP A 444 -28.53 -11.08 13.06
CA TRP A 444 -29.29 -9.91 12.62
C TRP A 444 -28.87 -9.39 11.23
N LEU A 445 -27.69 -9.80 10.74
CA LEU A 445 -27.20 -9.52 9.38
C LEU A 445 -27.58 -10.64 8.39
N GLY A 446 -28.46 -11.55 8.80
CA GLY A 446 -28.78 -12.77 8.06
C GLY A 446 -27.88 -13.94 8.44
N GLN A 447 -27.82 -14.94 7.56
CA GLN A 447 -27.00 -16.13 7.76
C GLN A 447 -25.52 -15.79 7.56
N LYS A 448 -24.69 -16.16 8.53
CA LYS A 448 -23.24 -15.93 8.48
C LYS A 448 -22.48 -17.17 8.90
N TRP A 449 -21.27 -17.30 8.38
CA TRP A 449 -20.32 -18.32 8.78
C TRP A 449 -19.45 -17.83 9.94
N VAL A 450 -19.11 -18.73 10.85
CA VAL A 450 -18.16 -18.50 11.95
C VAL A 450 -17.23 -19.70 12.06
N LEU A 451 -16.01 -19.47 12.56
CA LEU A 451 -15.03 -20.51 12.82
C LEU A 451 -14.73 -20.56 14.34
N PRO A 452 -15.46 -21.36 15.13
CA PRO A 452 -15.44 -21.28 16.59
C PRO A 452 -14.07 -21.51 17.23
N ASN A 453 -13.29 -22.42 16.66
CA ASN A 453 -11.96 -22.76 17.16
C ASN A 453 -10.85 -21.85 16.59
N GLY A 454 -11.19 -20.98 15.63
CA GLY A 454 -10.25 -20.20 14.85
C GLY A 454 -9.29 -21.06 14.03
N LYS A 455 -8.40 -20.40 13.28
CA LYS A 455 -7.26 -21.05 12.61
C LYS A 455 -5.97 -20.65 13.34
N LYS A 456 -5.17 -21.62 13.76
CA LYS A 456 -3.84 -21.38 14.30
C LYS A 456 -2.80 -21.54 13.21
N LEU A 457 -1.88 -20.60 13.11
CA LEU A 457 -0.74 -20.65 12.19
C LEU A 457 0.55 -20.56 13.01
N TYR A 458 1.49 -21.47 12.78
CA TYR A 458 2.81 -21.39 13.40
C TYR A 458 3.76 -20.57 12.52
N MET A 459 4.30 -19.49 13.08
CA MET A 459 5.34 -18.69 12.45
C MET A 459 6.70 -19.24 12.89
N SER A 460 7.42 -19.91 12.00
CA SER A 460 8.70 -20.58 12.31
C SER A 460 9.91 -19.65 12.36
N LYS A 461 9.77 -18.43 11.82
CA LYS A 461 10.78 -17.37 11.82
C LYS A 461 10.24 -16.13 12.53
N LYS A 462 11.14 -15.21 12.89
CA LYS A 462 10.75 -13.87 13.33
C LYS A 462 9.83 -13.23 12.29
N PHE A 463 8.82 -12.52 12.76
CA PHE A 463 7.81 -11.89 11.92
C PHE A 463 7.37 -10.54 12.51
N TYR A 464 6.69 -9.75 11.69
CA TYR A 464 6.41 -8.35 11.98
C TYR A 464 4.92 -8.07 11.87
N PHE A 465 4.42 -7.22 12.76
CA PHE A 465 3.05 -6.72 12.74
C PHE A 465 2.96 -5.43 11.92
N TYR A 466 1.97 -5.36 11.06
CA TYR A 466 1.68 -4.22 10.20
C TYR A 466 0.29 -3.69 10.49
N ASN A 467 0.11 -2.38 10.36
CA ASN A 467 -1.19 -1.74 10.53
C ASN A 467 -2.09 -1.98 9.30
N ASP A 468 -1.50 -2.13 8.12
CA ASP A 468 -2.18 -2.49 6.87
C ASP A 468 -1.52 -3.71 6.22
N ALA A 469 -2.23 -4.33 5.27
CA ALA A 469 -1.71 -5.43 4.45
C ALA A 469 -0.70 -4.93 3.40
N SER A 470 0.34 -4.23 3.85
CA SER A 470 1.37 -3.65 3.01
C SER A 470 2.69 -3.51 3.77
N LEU A 471 3.80 -3.83 3.11
CA LEU A 471 5.15 -3.61 3.65
C LEU A 471 5.44 -2.12 3.85
N SER A 472 4.73 -1.24 3.14
CA SER A 472 4.88 0.22 3.27
C SER A 472 4.20 0.78 4.53
N SER A 473 3.34 0.04 5.22
CA SER A 473 2.60 0.56 6.39
C SER A 473 3.47 0.77 7.64
N GLY A 474 4.75 0.40 7.57
CA GLY A 474 5.66 0.39 8.72
C GLY A 474 5.46 -0.83 9.63
N ILE A 475 6.50 -1.13 10.38
CA ILE A 475 6.48 -2.16 11.43
C ILE A 475 5.91 -1.54 12.70
N SER A 476 4.80 -2.09 13.17
CA SER A 476 4.21 -1.73 14.47
C SER A 476 4.81 -2.54 15.62
N ASN A 477 5.24 -3.78 15.38
CA ASN A 477 5.90 -4.63 16.37
C ASN A 477 6.69 -5.77 15.71
N GLU A 478 7.70 -6.30 16.42
CA GLU A 478 8.46 -7.50 16.06
C GLU A 478 8.11 -8.64 17.00
N CYS A 479 8.06 -9.87 16.48
CA CYS A 479 7.70 -11.06 17.24
C CYS A 479 8.61 -12.24 16.92
N ASP A 480 9.00 -12.96 17.96
CA ASP A 480 9.70 -14.24 17.86
C ASP A 480 8.77 -15.37 17.37
N PRO A 481 9.32 -16.46 16.82
CA PRO A 481 8.55 -17.61 16.35
C PRO A 481 7.48 -18.11 17.34
N GLN A 482 6.22 -18.10 16.95
CA GLN A 482 5.09 -18.51 17.80
C GLN A 482 3.83 -18.86 16.99
N TYR A 483 2.82 -19.42 17.66
CA TYR A 483 1.50 -19.60 17.08
C TYR A 483 0.68 -18.31 17.11
N VAL A 484 0.01 -17.98 16.01
CA VAL A 484 -0.91 -16.84 15.89
C VAL A 484 -2.31 -17.31 15.51
N ASN A 485 -3.33 -16.58 15.96
CA ASN A 485 -4.72 -16.83 15.60
C ASN A 485 -5.09 -16.02 14.36
N VAL A 486 -5.29 -16.70 13.24
CA VAL A 486 -5.65 -16.11 11.95
C VAL A 486 -7.15 -15.85 11.89
N ILE A 487 -7.50 -14.64 11.50
CA ILE A 487 -8.89 -14.16 11.38
C ILE A 487 -9.22 -13.70 9.95
N GLU A 488 -8.22 -13.53 9.09
CA GLU A 488 -8.41 -13.23 7.66
C GLU A 488 -7.18 -13.71 6.88
N GLU A 489 -7.37 -14.23 5.67
CA GLU A 489 -6.29 -14.68 4.79
C GLU A 489 -6.43 -14.08 3.39
N ARG A 490 -5.35 -13.56 2.84
CA ARG A 490 -5.30 -13.03 1.48
C ARG A 490 -4.39 -13.87 0.59
N VAL A 491 -4.74 -13.93 -0.70
CA VAL A 491 -4.02 -14.70 -1.72
C VAL A 491 -2.58 -14.19 -1.94
N ASP A 492 -2.35 -12.91 -1.66
CA ASP A 492 -1.05 -12.26 -1.75
C ASP A 492 -0.09 -12.67 -0.61
N GLY A 493 -0.54 -13.43 0.39
CA GLY A 493 0.28 -13.90 1.51
C GLY A 493 0.06 -13.12 2.81
N TRP A 494 -0.74 -12.06 2.78
CA TRP A 494 -1.10 -11.31 3.99
C TRP A 494 -2.16 -12.04 4.80
N VAL A 495 -1.91 -12.20 6.10
CA VAL A 495 -2.86 -12.75 7.06
C VAL A 495 -3.16 -11.72 8.14
N LYS A 496 -4.42 -11.53 8.48
CA LYS A 496 -4.82 -10.73 9.63
C LYS A 496 -4.90 -11.63 10.85
N ILE A 497 -4.33 -11.16 11.95
CA ILE A 497 -4.29 -11.88 13.22
C ILE A 497 -4.84 -11.01 14.35
N GLN A 498 -5.40 -11.66 15.37
CA GLN A 498 -5.77 -10.99 16.61
C GLN A 498 -4.57 -10.94 17.56
N THR A 499 -4.17 -9.76 18.00
CA THR A 499 -3.05 -9.53 18.94
C THR A 499 -3.48 -8.74 20.17
N TRP A 500 -2.59 -8.58 21.15
CA TRP A 500 -2.81 -7.69 22.30
C TRP A 500 -2.82 -6.20 21.92
N LEU A 501 -2.30 -5.84 20.73
CA LEU A 501 -2.36 -4.50 20.15
C LEU A 501 -3.59 -4.29 19.25
N GLY A 502 -4.54 -5.23 19.28
CA GLY A 502 -5.67 -5.28 18.35
C GLY A 502 -5.37 -6.12 17.10
N GLN A 503 -6.18 -5.90 16.07
CA GLN A 503 -6.00 -6.60 14.79
C GLN A 503 -4.76 -6.06 14.06
N LYS A 504 -3.91 -6.96 13.59
CA LYS A 504 -2.70 -6.63 12.84
C LYS A 504 -2.53 -7.54 11.64
N TRP A 505 -1.82 -7.06 10.64
CA TRP A 505 -1.44 -7.81 9.45
C TRP A 505 -0.04 -8.41 9.61
N VAL A 506 0.14 -9.61 9.07
CA VAL A 506 1.43 -10.30 8.99
C VAL A 506 1.58 -10.85 7.59
N ASN A 507 2.77 -10.76 6.99
CA ASN A 507 3.05 -11.39 5.72
C ASN A 507 3.66 -12.79 5.93
N THR A 508 3.02 -13.81 5.36
CA THR A 508 3.44 -15.22 5.47
C THR A 508 4.32 -15.67 4.30
N LYS A 509 4.30 -14.93 3.19
CA LYS A 509 5.29 -15.09 2.13
C LYS A 509 6.56 -14.40 2.62
N VAL A 510 7.42 -15.18 3.24
CA VAL A 510 8.78 -14.75 3.54
C VAL A 510 9.46 -14.54 2.20
N GLU A 511 9.45 -13.32 1.68
CA GLU A 511 10.43 -12.90 0.69
C GLU A 511 11.80 -13.24 1.29
N GLU A 512 12.68 -13.85 0.50
CA GLU A 512 14.06 -14.07 0.89
C GLU A 512 14.72 -12.69 1.06
N THR A 513 14.55 -12.11 2.24
CA THR A 513 15.06 -10.78 2.52
C THR A 513 16.52 -10.91 2.91
N GLU A 514 17.39 -10.31 2.10
CA GLU A 514 18.80 -10.15 2.42
C GLU A 514 18.96 -9.25 3.65
N SER A 515 19.87 -9.58 4.55
CA SER A 515 20.22 -8.71 5.67
C SER A 515 21.57 -8.07 5.40
N VAL A 516 21.62 -6.74 5.43
CA VAL A 516 22.85 -5.96 5.20
C VAL A 516 23.21 -5.24 6.48
N ASN A 517 24.47 -5.36 6.91
CA ASN A 517 24.98 -4.55 8.01
C ASN A 517 25.42 -3.18 7.49
N LEU A 518 24.75 -2.12 7.94
CA LEU A 518 25.17 -0.74 7.70
C LEU A 518 25.97 -0.27 8.92
N SER A 519 27.29 -0.28 8.81
CA SER A 519 28.23 0.00 9.91
C SER A 519 28.41 1.49 10.24
N ARG A 520 27.75 2.39 9.50
CA ARG A 520 27.80 3.84 9.67
C ARG A 520 26.39 4.40 9.91
N VAL A 521 26.33 5.61 10.49
CA VAL A 521 25.09 6.37 10.56
C VAL A 521 24.56 6.61 9.15
N PHE A 522 23.27 6.35 8.93
CA PHE A 522 22.66 6.50 7.61
C PHE A 522 21.34 7.24 7.65
N PHE A 523 21.05 7.90 6.53
CA PHE A 523 19.83 8.65 6.28
C PHE A 523 18.95 7.78 5.38
N ALA A 524 17.68 7.65 5.74
CA ALA A 524 16.70 6.94 4.95
C ALA A 524 15.84 7.94 4.19
N TYR A 525 15.62 7.68 2.91
CA TYR A 525 14.98 8.57 1.96
C TYR A 525 13.64 8.00 1.51
N ASP A 526 12.68 8.88 1.22
CA ASP A 526 11.39 8.47 0.64
C ASP A 526 11.53 7.95 -0.80
N SER A 527 12.56 8.39 -1.52
CA SER A 527 12.88 7.98 -2.90
C SER A 527 14.39 7.74 -3.06
N PRO A 528 14.83 6.93 -4.04
CA PRO A 528 16.23 6.56 -4.25
C PRO A 528 17.04 7.68 -4.92
N ASN A 529 17.07 8.86 -4.31
CA ASN A 529 17.87 10.01 -4.74
C ASN A 529 18.18 10.91 -3.52
N PHE A 530 19.35 11.56 -3.51
CA PHE A 530 19.80 12.37 -2.36
C PHE A 530 19.08 13.71 -2.21
N SER A 531 18.38 14.17 -3.25
CA SER A 531 17.46 15.31 -3.20
C SER A 531 16.10 14.98 -2.59
N SER A 532 15.81 13.70 -2.34
CA SER A 532 14.56 13.25 -1.71
C SER A 532 14.50 13.73 -0.27
N ASN A 533 13.27 13.86 0.23
CA ASN A 533 13.01 14.03 1.65
C ASN A 533 13.68 12.92 2.45
N VAL A 534 14.29 13.32 3.57
CA VAL A 534 14.86 12.41 4.54
C VAL A 534 13.79 12.04 5.55
N ALA A 535 13.41 10.78 5.53
CA ALA A 535 12.42 10.21 6.43
C ALA A 535 12.96 9.99 7.84
N GLY A 536 14.26 9.72 7.97
CA GLY A 536 14.88 9.53 9.28
C GLY A 536 16.38 9.28 9.23
N LYS A 537 17.03 9.51 10.37
CA LYS A 537 18.45 9.26 10.62
C LYS A 537 18.59 8.09 11.58
N PHE A 538 19.38 7.10 11.21
CA PHE A 538 19.52 5.84 11.94
C PHE A 538 20.97 5.60 12.37
N ALA A 539 21.12 5.01 13.55
CA ALA A 539 22.41 4.50 14.02
C ALA A 539 22.84 3.26 13.20
N PRO A 540 24.13 2.90 13.22
CA PRO A 540 24.61 1.66 12.61
C PRO A 540 23.79 0.45 13.07
N GLN A 541 23.28 -0.34 12.13
CA GLN A 541 22.46 -1.52 12.41
C GLN A 541 22.39 -2.45 11.20
N THR A 542 21.98 -3.69 11.45
CA THR A 542 21.61 -4.63 10.38
C THR A 542 20.20 -4.33 9.91
N VAL A 543 20.03 -4.14 8.61
CA VAL A 543 18.74 -3.82 7.97
C VAL A 543 18.31 -4.94 7.04
N THR A 544 16.99 -5.11 6.94
CA THR A 544 16.37 -6.05 6.00
C THR A 544 16.15 -5.36 4.66
N VAL A 545 16.79 -5.88 3.61
CA VAL A 545 16.66 -5.39 2.23
C VAL A 545 15.49 -6.09 1.56
N VAL A 546 14.62 -5.29 0.95
CA VAL A 546 13.44 -5.77 0.20
C VAL A 546 13.58 -5.52 -1.31
N GLY A 547 14.54 -4.69 -1.72
CA GLY A 547 14.77 -4.37 -3.13
C GLY A 547 16.08 -3.63 -3.35
N ARG A 548 16.58 -3.67 -4.58
CA ARG A 548 17.81 -3.00 -5.02
C ARG A 548 17.52 -2.21 -6.29
N GLN A 549 18.18 -1.07 -6.43
CA GLN A 549 18.14 -0.21 -7.61
C GLN A 549 19.55 0.20 -8.01
N ALA A 550 19.72 0.64 -9.27
CA ALA A 550 20.97 1.16 -9.78
C ALA A 550 21.56 2.29 -8.90
N GLY A 551 22.88 2.47 -8.97
CA GLY A 551 23.57 3.52 -8.22
C GLY A 551 23.74 3.24 -6.72
N GLY A 552 23.61 1.98 -6.29
CA GLY A 552 23.86 1.57 -4.90
C GLY A 552 22.67 1.73 -3.95
N TRP A 553 21.49 2.08 -4.48
CA TRP A 553 20.28 2.25 -3.68
C TRP A 553 19.68 0.90 -3.30
N ILE A 554 19.45 0.72 -2.01
CA ILE A 554 18.71 -0.42 -1.47
C ILE A 554 17.46 0.08 -0.77
N GLN A 555 16.36 -0.64 -0.96
CA GLN A 555 15.13 -0.41 -0.23
C GLN A 555 15.14 -1.28 1.01
N ILE A 556 15.00 -0.66 2.17
CA ILE A 556 15.09 -1.29 3.47
C ILE A 556 13.76 -1.18 4.22
N ARG A 557 13.50 -2.16 5.07
CA ARG A 557 12.37 -2.11 6.00
C ARG A 557 12.72 -1.30 7.23
N THR A 558 11.89 -0.32 7.57
CA THR A 558 12.05 0.51 8.77
C THR A 558 10.73 0.59 9.54
N ASN A 559 10.77 1.13 10.77
CA ASN A 559 9.57 1.48 11.53
C ASN A 559 8.72 2.57 10.85
N LEU A 560 9.29 3.30 9.87
CA LEU A 560 8.61 4.32 9.06
C LEU A 560 8.13 3.79 7.70
N GLY A 561 8.09 2.46 7.53
CA GLY A 561 7.77 1.80 6.27
C GLY A 561 9.01 1.50 5.43
N LEU A 562 8.79 1.20 4.14
CA LEU A 562 9.88 1.03 3.19
C LEU A 562 10.55 2.38 2.93
N LYS A 563 11.88 2.38 3.00
CA LYS A 563 12.70 3.57 2.75
C LYS A 563 13.95 3.19 1.97
N TRP A 564 14.57 4.18 1.35
CA TRP A 564 15.74 4.01 0.52
C TRP A 564 17.00 4.45 1.25
N VAL A 565 18.07 3.71 1.09
CA VAL A 565 19.41 4.09 1.58
C VAL A 565 20.43 3.77 0.50
N ASN A 566 21.43 4.62 0.32
CA ASN A 566 22.49 4.36 -0.63
C ASN A 566 23.60 3.54 0.05
N GLN A 567 23.57 2.21 -0.12
CA GLN A 567 24.55 1.31 0.47
C GLN A 567 25.96 1.61 -0.03
N SER A 568 26.13 1.83 -1.33
CA SER A 568 27.45 2.04 -1.94
C SER A 568 28.18 3.24 -1.34
N TYR A 569 27.50 4.35 -1.07
CA TYR A 569 28.14 5.52 -0.47
C TYR A 569 28.53 5.31 1.01
N LEU A 570 27.79 4.45 1.72
CA LEU A 570 28.10 4.09 3.10
C LEU A 570 29.26 3.09 3.20
N THR A 571 29.38 2.16 2.24
CA THR A 571 30.38 1.09 2.26
C THR A 571 31.66 1.41 1.49
N ASN A 572 31.59 2.25 0.45
CA ASN A 572 32.77 2.60 -0.35
C ASN A 572 33.75 3.45 0.45
N ASP A 573 35.04 3.18 0.34
CA ASP A 573 36.05 4.00 1.01
C ASP A 573 36.10 5.42 0.45
N SER A 574 35.88 5.60 -0.85
CA SER A 574 35.84 6.89 -1.53
C SER A 574 34.43 7.26 -1.98
N VAL A 575 34.00 8.47 -1.61
CA VAL A 575 32.75 9.11 -2.01
C VAL A 575 33.06 10.48 -2.58
N MET A 576 32.49 10.79 -3.74
CA MET A 576 32.58 12.09 -4.39
C MET A 576 31.20 12.53 -4.87
N LEU A 577 30.74 13.68 -4.39
CA LEU A 577 29.50 14.33 -4.79
C LEU A 577 29.76 15.26 -5.97
N ASP A 578 28.85 15.27 -6.94
CA ASP A 578 28.95 16.17 -8.09
C ASP A 578 28.36 17.56 -7.79
N VAL A 579 28.99 18.26 -6.84
CA VAL A 579 28.57 19.60 -6.41
C VAL A 579 29.09 20.65 -7.41
N PRO A 580 28.27 21.63 -7.86
CA PRO A 580 28.75 22.73 -8.68
C PRO A 580 29.84 23.54 -7.95
N SER A 581 30.77 24.11 -8.71
CA SER A 581 31.87 24.91 -8.17
C SER A 581 31.80 26.30 -8.78
N TYR A 582 31.95 27.31 -7.93
CA TYR A 582 31.90 28.72 -8.30
C TYR A 582 33.14 29.45 -7.80
N TYR A 583 33.60 30.40 -8.61
CA TYR A 583 34.69 31.31 -8.28
C TYR A 583 34.10 32.66 -7.84
N GLN A 584 34.45 33.15 -6.65
CA GLN A 584 33.79 34.31 -6.04
C GLN A 584 34.22 35.67 -6.63
N TYR A 585 35.40 35.73 -7.26
CA TYR A 585 35.95 36.98 -7.77
C TYR A 585 35.48 37.32 -9.19
N PRO A 586 35.43 38.63 -9.54
CA PRO A 586 35.69 39.79 -8.68
C PRO A 586 34.49 40.28 -7.87
N GLN A 587 33.30 39.71 -8.06
CA GLN A 587 32.04 40.31 -7.59
C GLN A 587 31.83 40.24 -6.08
N LEU A 588 32.36 39.18 -5.43
CA LEU A 588 32.18 38.92 -4.00
C LEU A 588 33.53 38.63 -3.34
N TYR A 589 34.37 39.65 -3.20
CA TYR A 589 35.72 39.51 -2.65
C TYR A 589 35.74 38.83 -1.28
N ASN A 590 34.77 39.13 -0.41
CA ASN A 590 34.60 38.53 0.93
C ASN A 590 33.43 37.53 0.96
N GLY A 591 33.13 36.85 -0.16
CA GLY A 591 31.91 36.06 -0.34
C GLY A 591 32.01 34.56 -0.04
N CYS A 592 33.11 34.08 0.52
CA CYS A 592 33.39 32.64 0.57
C CYS A 592 32.30 31.79 1.24
N GLU A 593 31.65 32.31 2.29
CA GLU A 593 30.58 31.63 3.02
C GLU A 593 29.32 31.48 2.18
N VAL A 594 28.90 32.57 1.53
CA VAL A 594 27.64 32.57 0.77
C VAL A 594 27.79 31.91 -0.59
N VAL A 595 28.97 31.97 -1.21
CA VAL A 595 29.27 31.24 -2.45
C VAL A 595 29.37 29.74 -2.16
N SER A 596 29.97 29.33 -1.04
CA SER A 596 29.95 27.93 -0.60
C SER A 596 28.53 27.45 -0.29
N LEU A 597 27.72 28.28 0.39
CA LEU A 597 26.32 27.96 0.63
C LEU A 597 25.54 27.78 -0.68
N GLN A 598 25.78 28.64 -1.68
CA GLN A 598 25.15 28.51 -3.00
C GLN A 598 25.47 27.14 -3.62
N MET A 599 26.74 26.71 -3.63
CA MET A 599 27.13 25.40 -4.18
C MET A 599 26.33 24.25 -3.55
N LEU A 600 26.16 24.30 -2.23
CA LEU A 600 25.38 23.32 -1.48
C LEU A 600 23.88 23.37 -1.84
N VAL A 601 23.28 24.56 -1.91
CA VAL A 601 21.85 24.75 -2.22
C VAL A 601 21.54 24.33 -3.66
N GLU A 602 22.39 24.67 -4.62
CA GLU A 602 22.21 24.27 -6.02
C GLU A 602 22.31 22.76 -6.20
N TYR A 603 23.24 22.11 -5.51
CA TYR A 603 23.33 20.64 -5.52
C TYR A 603 22.06 19.99 -4.99
N HIS A 604 21.49 20.52 -3.90
CA HIS A 604 20.29 19.94 -3.29
C HIS A 604 19.03 20.19 -4.13
N THR A 605 18.87 21.40 -4.66
CA THR A 605 17.64 21.83 -5.34
C THR A 605 17.66 21.56 -6.85
N GLY A 606 18.84 21.34 -7.44
CA GLY A 606 19.03 21.26 -8.89
C GLY A 606 18.80 22.59 -9.62
N ARG A 607 18.64 23.71 -8.90
CA ARG A 607 18.43 25.05 -9.46
C ARG A 607 19.74 25.81 -9.49
N SER A 608 19.92 26.68 -10.48
CA SER A 608 21.05 27.62 -10.54
C SER A 608 20.60 29.01 -10.11
N PHE A 609 21.44 29.71 -9.34
CA PHE A 609 21.19 31.06 -8.84
C PHE A 609 22.19 32.07 -9.39
N ASN A 610 21.75 33.32 -9.52
CA ASN A 610 22.69 34.42 -9.72
C ASN A 610 23.46 34.68 -8.42
N MET A 611 24.78 34.53 -8.47
CA MET A 611 25.66 34.59 -7.31
C MET A 611 25.54 35.88 -6.49
N VAL A 612 25.48 37.04 -7.16
CA VAL A 612 25.38 38.34 -6.49
C VAL A 612 24.02 38.52 -5.83
N ASN A 613 22.93 38.15 -6.53
CA ASN A 613 21.58 38.23 -5.97
C ASN A 613 21.39 37.25 -4.80
N PHE A 614 22.02 36.07 -4.86
CA PHE A 614 22.00 35.11 -3.75
C PHE A 614 22.77 35.68 -2.53
N ALA A 615 23.95 36.25 -2.76
CA ALA A 615 24.74 36.91 -1.71
C ALA A 615 24.01 38.07 -1.03
N HIS A 616 23.17 38.82 -1.75
CA HIS A 616 22.41 39.92 -1.18
C HIS A 616 21.26 39.48 -0.26
N GLN A 617 20.86 38.21 -0.29
CA GLN A 617 19.80 37.68 0.58
C GLN A 617 20.31 37.26 1.96
N MET A 618 21.62 37.08 2.14
CA MET A 618 22.16 36.67 3.44
C MET A 618 21.93 37.76 4.50
N PRO A 619 21.69 37.38 5.77
CA PRO A 619 21.64 38.35 6.85
C PRO A 619 22.93 39.17 6.95
N LYS A 620 22.80 40.46 7.29
CA LYS A 620 23.92 41.40 7.41
C LYS A 620 23.87 42.09 8.77
N ASP A 621 25.04 42.31 9.35
CA ASP A 621 25.19 43.23 10.47
C ASP A 621 25.55 44.62 9.93
N THR A 622 24.69 45.60 10.19
CA THR A 622 24.82 46.98 9.68
C THR A 622 25.61 47.89 10.62
N THR A 623 26.22 47.35 11.68
CA THR A 623 26.99 48.14 12.65
C THR A 623 28.18 48.81 11.97
N PRO A 624 28.29 50.15 12.02
CA PRO A 624 29.39 50.86 11.39
C PRO A 624 30.72 50.54 12.09
N MET A 625 31.78 50.46 11.28
CA MET A 625 33.14 50.25 11.78
C MET A 625 33.69 51.54 12.40
N VAL A 626 34.09 51.47 13.67
CA VAL A 626 34.77 52.53 14.41
C VAL A 626 36.19 52.09 14.73
N LYS A 627 37.18 52.87 14.31
CA LYS A 627 38.60 52.67 14.65
C LYS A 627 39.09 53.71 15.66
N GLN A 628 39.96 53.31 16.58
CA GLN A 628 40.65 54.18 17.53
C GLN A 628 42.15 53.84 17.53
N GLY A 629 43.02 54.82 17.25
CA GLY A 629 44.46 54.59 17.16
C GLY A 629 44.86 53.53 16.11
N GLY A 630 44.13 53.48 14.99
CA GLY A 630 44.35 52.49 13.91
C GLY A 630 43.79 51.08 14.19
N ARG A 631 43.31 50.79 15.40
CA ARG A 631 42.72 49.50 15.79
C ARG A 631 41.20 49.55 15.72
N TYR A 632 40.57 48.40 15.45
CA TYR A 632 39.11 48.27 15.52
C TYR A 632 38.66 48.43 16.98
N LYS A 633 37.77 49.39 17.22
CA LYS A 633 37.16 49.62 18.54
C LYS A 633 35.79 48.95 18.59
N THR A 634 34.93 49.29 17.63
CA THR A 634 33.56 48.80 17.54
C THR A 634 33.23 48.42 16.10
N TRP A 635 32.61 47.27 15.89
CA TRP A 635 32.14 46.79 14.59
C TRP A 635 31.06 45.71 14.78
N GLY A 636 30.58 45.10 13.70
CA GLY A 636 29.47 44.14 13.72
C GLY A 636 29.78 42.78 14.35
N ASP A 637 28.74 42.01 14.61
CA ASP A 637 28.79 40.67 15.19
C ASP A 637 28.51 39.60 14.10
N PRO A 638 29.46 38.68 13.82
CA PRO A 638 29.22 37.60 12.87
C PRO A 638 28.11 36.63 13.29
N ASP A 639 27.68 36.63 14.56
CA ASP A 639 26.50 35.88 15.03
C ASP A 639 25.17 36.57 14.71
N VAL A 640 25.18 37.83 14.31
CA VAL A 640 23.98 38.58 13.85
C VAL A 640 23.83 38.47 12.33
N GLY A 641 24.92 38.59 11.59
CA GLY A 641 24.93 38.53 10.13
C GLY A 641 26.31 38.82 9.56
N PHE A 642 26.41 38.92 8.25
CA PHE A 642 27.67 39.25 7.57
C PHE A 642 28.17 40.63 8.00
N VAL A 643 29.40 40.69 8.50
CA VAL A 643 30.00 41.91 9.03
C VAL A 643 30.74 42.66 7.92
N GLY A 644 30.25 43.86 7.59
CA GLY A 644 30.86 44.75 6.59
C GLY A 644 30.39 44.48 5.16
N ASP A 645 31.28 44.65 4.19
CA ASP A 645 30.95 44.57 2.77
C ASP A 645 31.45 43.28 2.11
N VAL A 646 30.50 42.49 1.61
CA VAL A 646 30.76 41.20 0.93
C VAL A 646 31.47 41.39 -0.42
N THR A 647 31.29 42.55 -1.07
CA THR A 647 31.84 42.81 -2.40
C THR A 647 33.33 43.12 -2.40
N GLY A 648 33.87 43.56 -1.25
CA GLY A 648 35.27 43.99 -1.10
C GLY A 648 35.53 45.45 -1.46
N ASN A 649 34.51 46.22 -1.82
CA ASN A 649 34.65 47.66 -2.06
C ASN A 649 34.93 48.42 -0.75
N ARG A 650 34.53 47.85 0.39
CA ARG A 650 34.82 48.31 1.75
C ARG A 650 35.30 47.14 2.62
N PRO A 651 35.86 47.40 3.82
CA PRO A 651 36.20 46.33 4.74
C PRO A 651 35.01 45.40 5.04
N GLY A 652 35.24 44.11 4.90
CA GLY A 652 34.33 43.02 5.26
C GLY A 652 35.08 41.98 6.09
N PHE A 653 34.33 41.12 6.76
CA PHE A 653 34.91 40.05 7.57
C PHE A 653 34.31 38.70 7.26
N SER A 654 33.18 38.32 7.88
CA SER A 654 32.61 36.99 7.80
C SER A 654 31.19 36.98 8.37
N ILE A 655 30.51 35.84 8.22
CA ILE A 655 29.24 35.48 8.85
C ILE A 655 29.37 34.10 9.51
N ASN A 656 28.79 33.89 10.69
CA ASN A 656 28.79 32.59 11.35
C ASN A 656 27.66 31.67 10.83
N PRO A 657 27.75 30.34 11.06
CA PRO A 657 26.75 29.37 10.61
C PRO A 657 25.31 29.70 11.00
N ALA A 658 25.06 30.14 12.23
CA ALA A 658 23.70 30.35 12.73
C ALA A 658 22.90 31.39 11.92
N PRO A 659 23.36 32.64 11.72
CA PRO A 659 22.66 33.58 10.86
C PRO A 659 22.66 33.16 9.38
N LEU A 660 23.73 32.54 8.87
CA LEU A 660 23.75 32.08 7.47
C LEU A 660 22.73 30.97 7.20
N LYS A 661 22.43 30.12 8.18
CA LYS A 661 21.39 29.09 8.11
C LYS A 661 20.01 29.68 7.79
N HIS A 662 19.71 30.91 8.21
CA HIS A 662 18.43 31.54 7.87
C HIS A 662 18.22 31.67 6.36
N LEU A 663 19.30 31.88 5.60
CA LEU A 663 19.25 31.86 4.14
C LEU A 663 19.06 30.43 3.62
N LEU A 664 19.78 29.46 4.19
CA LEU A 664 19.65 28.04 3.83
C LEU A 664 18.21 27.52 4.00
N ASP A 665 17.56 27.89 5.12
CA ASP A 665 16.20 27.47 5.48
C ASP A 665 15.12 27.97 4.51
N GLN A 666 15.44 28.94 3.65
CA GLN A 666 14.53 29.37 2.57
C GLN A 666 14.47 28.36 1.41
N TYR A 667 15.46 27.47 1.31
CA TYR A 667 15.61 26.55 0.17
C TYR A 667 15.54 25.07 0.58
N ALA A 668 15.97 24.74 1.79
CA ALA A 668 15.98 23.38 2.32
C ALA A 668 16.02 23.39 3.85
N GLN A 669 15.67 22.28 4.50
CA GLN A 669 15.83 22.16 5.95
C GLN A 669 17.33 22.15 6.32
N GLY A 670 17.86 23.31 6.70
CA GLY A 670 19.26 23.46 7.06
C GLY A 670 19.56 22.85 8.42
N THR A 671 20.79 22.38 8.58
CA THR A 671 21.34 21.82 9.82
C THR A 671 22.62 22.53 10.19
N ASN A 672 22.66 23.09 11.40
CA ASN A 672 23.85 23.69 11.95
C ASN A 672 24.70 22.61 12.63
N LEU A 673 25.86 22.30 12.03
CA LEU A 673 26.81 21.30 12.50
C LEU A 673 27.92 21.90 13.38
N THR A 674 27.75 23.15 13.82
CA THR A 674 28.74 23.81 14.68
C THR A 674 28.99 23.02 15.97
N GLY A 675 30.26 22.75 16.26
CA GLY A 675 30.71 21.99 17.44
C GLY A 675 30.87 20.48 17.21
N HIS A 676 30.33 19.93 16.11
CA HIS A 676 30.47 18.51 15.80
C HIS A 676 31.88 18.16 15.31
N SER A 677 32.31 16.91 15.56
CA SER A 677 33.56 16.34 15.06
C SER A 677 33.55 16.19 13.55
N PHE A 678 34.73 16.14 12.94
CA PHE A 678 34.85 15.97 11.49
C PHE A 678 34.18 14.68 10.99
N SER A 679 34.20 13.60 11.78
CA SER A 679 33.49 12.36 11.47
C SER A 679 31.98 12.52 11.24
N VAL A 680 31.34 13.52 11.87
CA VAL A 680 29.92 13.84 11.60
C VAL A 680 29.77 14.45 10.21
N LEU A 681 30.66 15.36 9.82
CA LEU A 681 30.67 15.97 8.49
C LEU A 681 30.90 14.90 7.41
N GLU A 682 31.82 13.96 7.65
CA GLU A 682 32.02 12.81 6.75
C GLU A 682 30.73 11.99 6.58
N ASN A 683 29.98 11.76 7.66
CA ASN A 683 28.72 11.03 7.59
C ASN A 683 27.69 11.76 6.74
N TYR A 684 27.61 13.10 6.80
CA TYR A 684 26.73 13.87 5.90
C TYR A 684 27.12 13.66 4.43
N VAL A 685 28.41 13.79 4.11
CA VAL A 685 28.92 13.58 2.74
C VAL A 685 28.64 12.16 2.23
N ARG A 686 28.84 11.14 3.07
CA ARG A 686 28.53 9.72 2.76
C ARG A 686 27.04 9.42 2.69
N ASN A 687 26.20 10.33 3.19
CA ASN A 687 24.76 10.28 2.97
C ASN A 687 24.34 11.19 1.81
N GLY A 688 25.28 11.64 0.98
CA GLY A 688 24.98 12.45 -0.21
C GLY A 688 24.70 13.92 0.08
N LYS A 689 25.05 14.42 1.27
CA LYS A 689 24.83 15.80 1.71
C LYS A 689 26.16 16.56 1.77
N PRO A 690 26.42 17.54 0.89
CA PRO A 690 27.59 18.41 1.00
C PRO A 690 27.60 19.19 2.31
N VAL A 691 28.77 19.63 2.75
CA VAL A 691 28.91 20.38 4.00
C VAL A 691 29.71 21.65 3.75
N VAL A 692 29.14 22.82 4.08
CA VAL A 692 29.91 24.07 4.13
C VAL A 692 30.67 24.10 5.45
N ALA A 693 31.99 24.24 5.41
CA ALA A 693 32.86 24.27 6.59
C ALA A 693 33.72 25.55 6.60
N TRP A 694 33.86 26.16 7.78
CA TRP A 694 34.75 27.31 7.96
C TRP A 694 36.13 26.80 8.31
N VAL A 695 37.10 27.27 7.55
CA VAL A 695 38.52 26.93 7.62
C VAL A 695 39.32 28.21 7.42
N THR A 696 40.57 28.10 7.01
CA THR A 696 41.39 29.23 6.61
C THR A 696 41.66 29.19 5.11
N GLU A 697 41.93 30.35 4.53
CA GLU A 697 42.36 30.43 3.13
C GLU A 697 43.64 29.61 2.93
N GLY A 698 43.62 28.72 1.93
CA GLY A 698 44.71 27.78 1.67
C GLY A 698 44.96 26.73 2.76
N LEU A 699 44.05 26.55 3.73
CA LEU A 699 44.22 25.67 4.90
C LEU A 699 45.51 25.98 5.69
N THR A 700 45.85 27.26 5.80
CA THR A 700 46.99 27.77 6.56
C THR A 700 46.69 27.89 8.05
N THR A 701 47.71 28.00 8.90
CA THR A 701 47.48 28.22 10.34
C THR A 701 46.69 29.52 10.58
N PRO A 702 45.68 29.53 11.47
CA PRO A 702 44.87 30.73 11.70
C PRO A 702 45.68 31.91 12.25
N ASN A 703 45.51 33.09 11.66
CA ASN A 703 46.21 34.31 12.06
C ASN A 703 45.86 34.72 13.50
N SER A 704 46.76 35.46 14.16
CA SER A 704 46.45 36.09 15.45
C SER A 704 45.16 36.90 15.37
N PRO A 705 44.24 36.76 16.35
CA PRO A 705 42.95 37.40 16.28
C PRO A 705 43.09 38.92 16.41
N VAL A 706 42.37 39.62 15.54
CA VAL A 706 42.06 41.04 15.70
C VAL A 706 40.77 41.15 16.49
N THR A 707 40.72 42.05 17.47
CA THR A 707 39.57 42.18 18.35
C THR A 707 38.83 43.51 18.19
N TRP A 708 37.52 43.48 18.42
CA TRP A 708 36.66 44.66 18.60
C TRP A 708 35.53 44.33 19.56
N GLN A 709 34.87 45.35 20.09
CA GLN A 709 33.62 45.19 20.85
C GLN A 709 32.42 45.40 19.94
N THR A 710 31.38 44.59 20.08
CA THR A 710 30.06 44.91 19.50
C THR A 710 29.43 46.09 20.27
N PRO A 711 28.40 46.75 19.72
CA PRO A 711 27.65 47.77 20.46
C PRO A 711 27.08 47.27 21.80
N GLN A 712 26.83 45.96 21.91
CA GLN A 712 26.33 45.28 23.11
C GLN A 712 27.45 44.86 24.08
N GLY A 713 28.72 45.17 23.79
CA GLY A 713 29.86 44.89 24.67
C GLY A 713 30.43 43.48 24.58
N LYS A 714 30.01 42.67 23.59
CA LYS A 714 30.63 41.37 23.29
C LYS A 714 31.96 41.57 22.56
N THR A 715 33.01 40.89 23.02
CA THR A 715 34.31 40.89 22.35
C THR A 715 34.34 39.88 21.21
N ILE A 716 34.64 40.33 20.00
CA ILE A 716 34.85 39.47 18.83
C ILE A 716 36.35 39.19 18.66
N TYR A 717 36.70 37.93 18.37
CA TYR A 717 38.05 37.48 18.05
C TYR A 717 38.10 37.05 16.59
N ALA A 718 38.47 37.98 15.71
CA ALA A 718 38.41 37.79 14.28
C ALA A 718 39.76 37.42 13.69
N ARG A 719 39.78 36.31 12.95
CA ARG A 719 40.96 35.87 12.19
C ARG A 719 40.72 36.19 10.72
N PHE A 720 41.47 37.14 10.17
CA PHE A 720 41.22 37.67 8.82
C PHE A 720 41.61 36.72 7.68
N ASN A 721 42.30 35.62 7.96
CA ASN A 721 42.44 34.53 6.99
C ASN A 721 41.32 33.48 7.12
N THR A 722 40.19 33.82 7.76
CA THR A 722 38.99 32.97 7.76
C THR A 722 38.50 32.74 6.34
N HIS A 723 38.03 31.53 6.08
CA HIS A 723 37.53 31.11 4.78
C HIS A 723 36.40 30.11 4.97
N ALA A 724 35.61 29.89 3.93
CA ALA A 724 34.61 28.84 3.90
C ALA A 724 34.64 28.08 2.58
N VAL A 725 34.50 26.76 2.68
CA VAL A 725 34.57 25.83 1.55
C VAL A 725 33.40 24.85 1.61
N THR A 726 33.05 24.25 0.47
CA THR A 726 32.03 23.20 0.41
C THR A 726 32.69 21.84 0.29
N ILE A 727 32.60 21.01 1.32
CA ILE A 727 33.08 19.61 1.29
C ILE A 727 32.20 18.81 0.34
N THR A 728 32.83 18.19 -0.64
CA THR A 728 32.19 17.45 -1.74
C THR A 728 32.55 15.98 -1.74
N GLY A 729 33.56 15.55 -1.00
CA GLY A 729 33.96 14.15 -1.01
C GLY A 729 34.88 13.78 0.15
N VAL A 730 34.97 12.49 0.41
CA VAL A 730 35.85 11.91 1.42
C VAL A 730 36.36 10.56 0.92
N ASP A 731 37.63 10.25 1.16
CA ASP A 731 38.15 8.88 1.01
C ASP A 731 38.63 8.32 2.35
N GLY A 732 39.54 7.34 2.38
CA GLY A 732 40.15 6.87 3.64
C GLY A 732 40.95 7.96 4.37
N ASN A 733 41.73 8.75 3.62
CA ASN A 733 42.78 9.64 4.15
C ASN A 733 42.56 11.12 3.80
N ASN A 734 41.72 11.43 2.81
CA ASN A 734 41.55 12.76 2.26
C ASN A 734 40.10 13.24 2.35
N VAL A 735 39.98 14.55 2.40
CA VAL A 735 38.75 15.30 2.17
C VAL A 735 38.88 16.07 0.86
N TYR A 736 37.77 16.15 0.14
CA TYR A 736 37.65 16.88 -1.10
C TYR A 736 36.64 18.01 -0.92
N TYR A 737 36.97 19.20 -1.40
CA TYR A 737 36.14 20.38 -1.24
C TYR A 737 36.21 21.30 -2.46
N ASN A 738 35.14 22.03 -2.72
CA ASN A 738 35.14 23.14 -3.65
C ASN A 738 35.56 24.41 -2.92
N ASP A 739 36.52 25.12 -3.52
CA ASP A 739 37.10 26.33 -2.95
C ASP A 739 36.66 27.56 -3.74
N PRO A 740 35.86 28.47 -3.16
CA PRO A 740 35.36 29.64 -3.88
C PRO A 740 36.42 30.70 -4.17
N VAL A 741 37.54 30.70 -3.43
CA VAL A 741 38.66 31.65 -3.66
C VAL A 741 39.53 31.22 -4.82
N THR A 742 39.68 29.91 -5.09
CA THR A 742 40.48 29.41 -6.21
C THR A 742 39.65 28.92 -7.39
N GLY A 743 38.35 28.68 -7.19
CA GLY A 743 37.44 28.09 -8.18
C GLY A 743 37.73 26.61 -8.42
N LYS A 744 38.61 26.00 -7.62
CA LYS A 744 39.01 24.61 -7.79
C LYS A 744 37.92 23.68 -7.30
N LYS A 745 37.38 22.87 -8.20
CA LYS A 745 36.46 21.77 -7.89
C LYS A 745 37.23 20.60 -7.29
N ASN A 746 36.69 20.01 -6.21
CA ASN A 746 37.26 18.84 -5.53
C ASN A 746 38.76 19.00 -5.19
N ALA A 747 39.15 20.17 -4.69
CA ALA A 747 40.46 20.37 -4.08
C ALA A 747 40.68 19.34 -2.96
N ARG A 748 41.86 18.72 -2.94
CA ARG A 748 42.19 17.64 -2.01
C ARG A 748 42.99 18.17 -0.83
N ALA A 749 42.62 17.77 0.38
CA ALA A 749 43.43 17.95 1.58
C ALA A 749 43.48 16.65 2.40
N GLU A 750 44.57 16.48 3.13
CA GLU A 750 44.71 15.39 4.10
C GLU A 750 43.76 15.64 5.27
N LYS A 751 43.04 14.60 5.71
CA LYS A 751 41.94 14.75 6.66
C LYS A 751 42.40 15.28 8.01
N SER A 752 43.51 14.78 8.56
CA SER A 752 43.96 15.22 9.88
C SER A 752 44.35 16.69 9.87
N TRP A 753 44.97 17.16 8.78
CA TRP A 753 45.26 18.58 8.57
C TRP A 753 43.99 19.41 8.44
N PHE A 754 43.04 19.01 7.60
CA PHE A 754 41.78 19.73 7.44
C PHE A 754 41.00 19.81 8.76
N GLU A 755 40.89 18.68 9.47
CA GLU A 755 40.24 18.60 10.78
C GLU A 755 40.94 19.50 11.80
N ASN A 756 42.27 19.54 11.81
CA ASN A 756 43.04 20.44 12.68
C ASN A 756 42.69 21.93 12.42
N ILE A 757 42.65 22.36 11.16
CA ILE A 757 42.27 23.74 10.80
C ILE A 757 40.81 24.02 11.16
N TYR A 758 39.89 23.13 10.80
CA TYR A 758 38.47 23.21 11.16
C TYR A 758 38.27 23.36 12.68
N ASN A 759 39.00 22.58 13.48
CA ASN A 759 38.96 22.63 14.93
C ASN A 759 39.45 23.98 15.46
N GLN A 760 40.54 24.52 14.94
CA GLN A 760 41.07 25.83 15.35
C GLN A 760 40.18 27.01 14.91
N MET A 761 39.39 26.83 13.86
CA MET A 761 38.40 27.81 13.38
C MET A 761 37.03 27.69 14.09
N GLY A 762 36.94 26.85 15.13
CA GLY A 762 35.78 26.76 16.01
C GLY A 762 34.74 25.71 15.60
N LYS A 763 35.12 24.73 14.78
CA LYS A 763 34.26 23.62 14.34
C LYS A 763 32.94 24.08 13.73
N LYS A 764 32.98 25.08 12.86
CA LYS A 764 31.79 25.72 12.27
C LYS A 764 31.44 25.04 10.95
N ALA A 765 30.21 24.54 10.82
CA ALA A 765 29.74 23.90 9.61
C ALA A 765 28.20 23.97 9.43
N LEU A 766 27.75 23.91 8.18
CA LEU A 766 26.35 23.83 7.76
C LEU A 766 26.15 22.69 6.75
N SER A 767 25.00 22.01 6.84
CA SER A 767 24.53 21.06 5.82
C SER A 767 23.00 21.08 5.71
N ILE A 768 22.42 20.16 4.96
CA ILE A 768 20.97 19.95 4.82
C ILE A 768 20.65 18.53 5.32
N ASP A 769 19.55 18.39 6.05
CA ASP A 769 19.05 17.08 6.47
C ASP A 769 18.30 16.33 5.36
#